data_AF-A0AAX4F3J3-F1
#
_entry.id   AF-A0AAX4F3J3-F1
#
_cell.length_a   1.000
_cell.length_b   1.000
_cell.length_c   1.000
_cell.angle_alpha   90.00
_cell.angle_beta   90.00
_cell.angle_gamma   90.00
#
_symmetry.space_group_name_H-M   'P 1'
#
loop_
_entity.id
_entity.type
_entity.pdbx_description
1 polymer ?
#
loop_
_entity_poly.entity_id
_entity_poly.type
_entity_poly.pdbx_seq_one_letter_code
_entity_poly.pdbx_strand_id
1 'polypeptide(L)'
;MSLSIVENGRKLESTIDFSRFAQEIKQNGWKIILAGLIAAVVAYPLISMITPKYVSTATVLLKAQQDNVSPLPQVDGYDSTRSGYYETQYALMQSRIVLEQAVRDIKLDQNPAFNGDADKNADDHANQQRDQQQRDQQQRDQQQHDDQQQHDEQQRVDRALDAIVKNLTITGVRTTHLATISYESASPELAADIANGVAQTFIDYTTRQKHLKTLKAKALNQKQMEEVWQQIVEQQAAIDQFLKKEGLLTFRGVDGFETEQLGIVTTKLADATQRRIRAETNYNSVRLNAGTSLENIISLPDISNHAQIQDLRIALIQARRSLYDLRKRYGLKHTKILEAEAQVQAIEEQTHTVLLELEAGLNKQYQAALRDEKYYQQLLNQQKADFQTLASKRDEYNNLTTALDKTKELYKALYQRTKEQTLAGNYLEPDAILYDPAVPADHPSKPNKAMLLVMVVMLTLIFSVVYFIVKAALDNSINSISQMKKRLNVAPVGEIRTFANGTRRSQVVRLITEAPLDVDIVHSMRTHILLSHPSCQTIAISSTEHGEGRSLLAHLLATSFSVDQKTLLIDLDFFNDGGLTQDLAPPSAIGMAELLQGQSPLDAALVTISENLSFLPRGHASMSSLLMLSSEHFVTLMAELRTRYQRIIVDVAAVNQTQDSQLISRVIDGVVFVLKAGAWRAGDVLNAIEKVKHHRAVLIGAVMNRVADKNLETKEGIRSLNHHMNALINSTGHL
;
A
#
# COMPACT_ATOMS: atom_id res chain seq x y z
N MET A 1 9.18 -14.03 40.17
CA MET A 1 9.65 -12.63 40.05
C MET A 1 8.93 -11.81 41.09
N SER A 2 9.64 -11.12 41.98
CA SER A 2 9.07 -10.19 42.95
C SER A 2 9.30 -8.76 42.47
N LEU A 3 8.23 -8.04 42.11
CA LEU A 3 8.29 -6.59 41.88
C LEU A 3 7.81 -5.89 43.15
N SER A 4 8.64 -5.01 43.72
CA SER A 4 8.26 -4.12 44.82
C SER A 4 7.86 -2.76 44.26
N ILE A 5 6.62 -2.34 44.49
CA ILE A 5 6.13 -1.00 44.20
C ILE A 5 6.25 -0.18 45.50
N VAL A 6 6.86 1.00 45.43
CA VAL A 6 7.05 1.92 46.56
C VAL A 6 6.17 3.15 46.31
N GLU A 7 5.27 3.45 47.23
CA GLU A 7 4.49 4.69 47.26
C GLU A 7 4.54 5.29 48.68
N ASN A 8 4.88 6.57 48.80
CA ASN A 8 4.90 7.34 50.05
C ASN A 8 5.74 6.75 51.21
N GLY A 9 6.95 6.26 50.94
CA GLY A 9 7.95 5.96 51.98
C GLY A 9 7.59 4.82 52.95
N ARG A 10 6.47 4.11 52.74
CA ARG A 10 6.13 2.88 53.45
C ARG A 10 6.19 1.70 52.48
N LYS A 11 7.11 0.76 52.74
CA LYS A 11 7.15 -0.54 52.03
C LYS A 11 5.91 -1.34 52.40
N LEU A 12 4.91 -1.37 51.53
CA LEU A 12 3.89 -2.41 51.55
C LEU A 12 4.50 -3.63 50.87
N GLU A 13 4.94 -4.62 51.66
CA GLU A 13 5.35 -5.93 51.14
C GLU A 13 4.11 -6.71 50.65
N SER A 14 3.55 -6.31 49.52
CA SER A 14 2.69 -7.17 48.72
C SER A 14 3.54 -7.87 47.66
N THR A 15 4.31 -8.87 48.09
CA THR A 15 4.90 -9.83 47.16
C THR A 15 3.76 -10.62 46.52
N ILE A 16 3.43 -10.29 45.28
CA ILE A 16 2.50 -11.10 44.48
C ILE A 16 3.24 -12.38 44.12
N ASP A 17 2.85 -13.48 44.77
CA ASP A 17 3.46 -14.78 44.56
C ASP A 17 2.94 -15.39 43.25
N PHE A 18 3.69 -15.19 42.16
CA PHE A 18 3.35 -15.72 40.85
C PHE A 18 3.45 -17.25 40.75
N SER A 19 4.05 -17.92 41.73
CA SER A 19 4.17 -19.38 41.75
C SER A 19 2.81 -20.08 41.79
N ARG A 20 1.82 -19.47 42.47
CA ARG A 20 0.44 -19.98 42.56
C ARG A 20 -0.25 -20.02 41.20
N PHE A 21 -0.06 -18.97 40.38
CA PHE A 21 -0.65 -18.91 39.04
C PHE A 21 0.02 -19.91 38.08
N ALA A 22 1.34 -20.04 38.15
CA ALA A 22 2.08 -21.02 37.34
C ALA A 22 1.68 -22.47 37.68
N GLN A 23 1.46 -22.76 38.97
CA GLN A 23 1.04 -24.08 39.41
C GLN A 23 -0.38 -24.41 38.96
N GLU A 24 -1.31 -23.45 38.98
CA GLU A 24 -2.68 -23.68 38.49
C GLU A 24 -2.77 -23.85 36.97
N ILE A 25 -1.92 -23.14 36.21
CA ILE A 25 -1.80 -23.35 34.77
C ILE A 25 -1.25 -24.76 34.50
N LYS A 26 -0.24 -25.21 35.25
CA LYS A 26 0.33 -26.56 35.10
C LYS A 26 -0.69 -27.64 35.46
N GLN A 27 -1.45 -27.47 36.53
CA GLN A 27 -2.45 -28.45 36.98
C GLN A 27 -3.64 -28.55 36.02
N ASN A 28 -4.08 -27.43 35.42
CA ASN A 28 -5.19 -27.40 34.48
C ASN A 28 -4.76 -27.32 33.00
N GLY A 29 -3.48 -27.53 32.70
CA GLY A 29 -2.95 -27.43 31.33
C GLY A 29 -3.70 -28.33 30.34
N TRP A 30 -4.07 -29.53 30.78
CA TRP A 30 -4.87 -30.45 29.95
C TRP A 30 -6.28 -29.91 29.63
N LYS A 31 -6.91 -29.17 30.56
CA LYS A 31 -8.23 -28.55 30.34
C LYS A 31 -8.15 -27.37 29.38
N ILE A 32 -7.05 -26.61 29.44
CA ILE A 32 -6.77 -25.50 28.52
C ILE A 32 -6.59 -26.05 27.08
N ILE A 33 -5.83 -27.13 26.93
CA ILE A 33 -5.64 -27.81 25.65
C ILE A 33 -6.98 -28.40 25.15
N LEU A 34 -7.75 -29.04 26.03
CA LEU A 34 -9.07 -29.58 25.69
C LEU A 34 -10.03 -28.50 25.21
N ALA A 35 -10.04 -27.32 25.85
CA ALA A 35 -10.87 -26.19 25.43
C ALA A 35 -10.50 -25.69 24.03
N GLY A 36 -9.20 -25.60 23.72
CA GLY A 36 -8.72 -25.27 22.38
C GLY A 36 -9.13 -26.32 21.34
N LEU A 37 -9.10 -27.60 21.69
CA LEU A 37 -9.51 -28.71 20.81
C LEU A 37 -11.02 -28.67 20.53
N ILE A 38 -11.84 -28.47 21.56
CA ILE A 38 -13.30 -28.30 21.40
C ILE A 38 -13.60 -27.09 20.51
N ALA A 39 -12.93 -25.96 20.74
CA ALA A 39 -13.09 -24.77 19.92
C ALA A 39 -12.72 -25.04 18.45
N ALA A 40 -11.66 -25.80 18.18
CA ALA A 40 -11.29 -26.21 16.83
C ALA A 40 -12.38 -27.08 16.17
N VAL A 41 -12.91 -28.07 16.90
CA VAL A 41 -13.97 -28.98 16.41
C VAL A 41 -15.25 -28.22 16.09
N VAL A 42 -15.63 -27.21 16.88
CA VAL A 42 -16.81 -26.37 16.64
C VAL A 42 -16.58 -25.34 15.53
N ALA A 43 -15.39 -24.75 15.48
CA ALA A 43 -15.06 -23.71 14.49
C ALA A 43 -14.85 -24.29 13.09
N TYR A 44 -14.29 -25.49 12.96
CA TYR A 44 -14.02 -26.15 11.69
C TYR A 44 -15.24 -26.22 10.74
N PRO A 45 -16.44 -26.71 11.16
CA PRO A 45 -17.61 -26.73 10.28
C PRO A 45 -18.09 -25.32 9.91
N LEU A 46 -18.07 -24.37 10.84
CA LEU A 46 -18.47 -22.98 10.59
C LEU A 46 -17.55 -22.29 9.56
N ILE A 47 -16.24 -22.49 9.68
CA ILE A 47 -15.25 -21.96 8.73
C ILE A 47 -15.35 -22.65 7.37
N SER A 48 -15.71 -23.94 7.37
CA SER A 48 -15.86 -24.71 6.13
C SER A 48 -17.06 -24.28 5.31
N MET A 49 -18.12 -23.77 5.95
CA MET A 49 -19.36 -23.27 5.34
C MET A 49 -19.21 -21.90 4.66
N ILE A 50 -18.09 -21.18 4.90
CA ILE A 50 -17.80 -19.90 4.23
C ILE A 50 -17.49 -20.16 2.75
N THR A 51 -18.17 -19.42 1.87
CA THR A 51 -17.99 -19.52 0.41
C THR A 51 -16.55 -19.19 0.01
N PRO A 52 -15.84 -20.10 -0.68
CA PRO A 52 -14.51 -19.81 -1.19
C PRO A 52 -14.57 -18.70 -2.26
N LYS A 53 -13.57 -17.83 -2.26
CA LYS A 53 -13.33 -16.86 -3.33
C LYS A 53 -12.05 -17.22 -4.07
N TYR A 54 -12.16 -17.27 -5.39
CA TYR A 54 -11.08 -17.51 -6.34
C TYR A 54 -10.64 -16.18 -6.94
N VAL A 55 -9.33 -16.03 -7.12
CA VAL A 55 -8.74 -14.84 -7.74
C VAL A 55 -7.96 -15.29 -8.96
N SER A 56 -8.34 -14.79 -10.13
CA SER A 56 -7.62 -15.01 -11.39
C SER A 56 -7.04 -13.68 -11.86
N THR A 57 -5.82 -13.70 -12.38
CA THR A 57 -5.07 -12.49 -12.75
C THR A 57 -4.60 -12.56 -14.19
N ALA A 58 -4.94 -11.55 -15.00
CA ALA A 58 -4.40 -11.34 -16.32
C ALA A 58 -3.30 -10.27 -16.27
N THR A 59 -2.25 -10.43 -17.06
CA THR A 59 -1.16 -9.47 -17.16
C THR A 59 -1.14 -8.83 -18.55
N VAL A 60 -1.19 -7.50 -18.58
CA VAL A 60 -1.16 -6.69 -19.80
C VAL A 60 0.14 -5.91 -19.86
N LEU A 61 0.86 -6.01 -20.98
CA LEU A 61 2.04 -5.19 -21.26
C LEU A 61 1.63 -3.90 -21.96
N LEU A 62 2.01 -2.76 -21.38
CA LEU A 62 1.78 -1.43 -21.96
C LEU A 62 3.04 -0.98 -22.70
N LYS A 63 2.95 -0.81 -24.02
CA LYS A 63 4.03 -0.23 -24.82
C LYS A 63 3.91 1.29 -24.75
N ALA A 64 4.95 1.97 -24.26
CA ALA A 64 5.05 3.42 -24.40
C ALA A 64 5.52 3.76 -25.82
N GLN A 65 4.70 4.47 -26.59
CA GLN A 65 5.08 5.06 -27.87
C GLN A 65 4.79 6.56 -27.87
N GLN A 66 5.63 7.35 -28.55
CA GLN A 66 5.39 8.78 -28.74
C GLN A 66 4.18 8.98 -29.67
N ASP A 67 3.23 9.80 -29.23
CA ASP A 67 2.00 10.16 -29.96
C ASP A 67 2.34 11.12 -31.13
N ASN A 68 3.03 10.63 -32.17
CA ASN A 68 3.50 11.42 -33.32
C ASN A 68 2.41 11.68 -34.38
N VAL A 69 1.30 12.27 -33.95
CA VAL A 69 0.12 12.55 -34.79
C VAL A 69 0.15 13.96 -35.43
N SER A 70 1.04 14.84 -34.97
CA SER A 70 1.14 16.23 -35.46
C SER A 70 1.84 16.34 -36.84
N PRO A 71 1.41 17.28 -37.71
CA PRO A 71 2.09 17.59 -38.98
C PRO A 71 3.39 18.41 -38.81
N LEU A 72 3.63 18.99 -37.62
CA LEU A 72 4.85 19.72 -37.30
C LEU A 72 5.71 18.92 -36.29
N PRO A 73 7.05 18.96 -36.39
CA PRO A 73 7.90 18.47 -35.31
C PRO A 73 7.53 19.21 -34.03
N GLN A 74 6.97 18.49 -33.06
CA GLN A 74 6.61 19.08 -31.77
C GLN A 74 7.89 19.55 -31.09
N VAL A 75 7.97 20.86 -30.82
CA VAL A 75 9.06 21.46 -30.05
C VAL A 75 8.86 21.26 -28.54
N ASP A 76 7.68 20.81 -28.11
CA ASP A 76 7.41 20.45 -26.73
C ASP A 76 7.12 18.96 -26.61
N GLY A 77 8.13 18.23 -26.13
CA GLY A 77 7.99 16.84 -25.74
C GLY A 77 7.10 16.74 -24.51
N TYR A 78 5.83 16.39 -24.72
CA TYR A 78 5.06 15.77 -23.65
C TYR A 78 5.75 14.44 -23.35
N ASP A 79 6.53 14.43 -22.29
CA ASP A 79 7.46 13.36 -21.95
C ASP A 79 6.69 12.12 -21.47
N SER A 80 6.30 11.28 -22.43
CA SER A 80 5.61 10.00 -22.25
C SER A 80 6.45 8.95 -21.51
N THR A 81 7.64 9.31 -21.00
CA THR A 81 8.55 8.44 -20.24
C THR A 81 8.37 8.53 -18.72
N ARG A 82 7.48 9.40 -18.21
CA ARG A 82 7.19 9.52 -16.76
C ARG A 82 6.13 8.53 -16.27
N SER A 83 6.24 8.13 -14.99
CA SER A 83 5.29 7.26 -14.26
C SER A 83 3.81 7.61 -14.46
N GLY A 84 3.50 8.89 -14.68
CA GLY A 84 2.14 9.38 -14.91
C GLY A 84 1.44 8.80 -16.15
N TYR A 85 2.17 8.39 -17.20
CA TYR A 85 1.56 7.72 -18.35
C TYR A 85 0.92 6.40 -17.93
N TYR A 86 1.67 5.55 -17.22
CA TYR A 86 1.19 4.24 -16.77
C TYR A 86 0.07 4.37 -15.73
N GLU A 87 0.18 5.32 -14.80
CA GLU A 87 -0.89 5.64 -13.85
C GLU A 87 -2.19 6.05 -14.56
N THR A 88 -2.09 6.81 -15.65
CA THR A 88 -3.25 7.18 -16.48
C THR A 88 -3.84 5.96 -17.18
N GLN A 89 -3.01 5.05 -17.71
CA GLN A 89 -3.50 3.81 -18.33
C GLN A 89 -4.21 2.91 -17.30
N TYR A 90 -3.69 2.79 -16.07
CA TYR A 90 -4.33 2.03 -15.01
C TYR A 90 -5.69 2.63 -14.61
N ALA A 91 -5.76 3.96 -14.48
CA ALA A 91 -7.02 4.65 -14.21
C ALA A 91 -8.02 4.50 -15.37
N LEU A 92 -7.52 4.47 -16.62
CA LEU A 92 -8.35 4.26 -17.80
C LEU A 92 -8.91 2.84 -17.87
N MET A 93 -8.14 1.82 -17.47
CA MET A 93 -8.62 0.44 -17.32
C MET A 93 -9.74 0.34 -16.27
N GLN A 94 -9.69 1.16 -15.21
CA GLN A 94 -10.73 1.26 -14.19
C GLN A 94 -11.89 2.20 -14.57
N SER A 95 -11.80 2.88 -15.72
CA SER A 95 -12.82 3.85 -16.11
C SER A 95 -14.15 3.17 -16.44
N ARG A 96 -15.25 3.84 -16.09
CA ARG A 96 -16.61 3.34 -16.37
C ARG A 96 -16.81 2.99 -17.85
N ILE A 97 -16.21 3.74 -18.77
CA ILE A 97 -16.35 3.52 -20.22
C ILE A 97 -15.77 2.15 -20.62
N VAL A 98 -14.60 1.80 -20.09
CA VAL A 98 -13.95 0.51 -20.39
C VAL A 98 -14.69 -0.64 -19.70
N LEU A 99 -15.06 -0.46 -18.42
CA LEU A 99 -15.74 -1.50 -17.66
C LEU A 99 -17.17 -1.76 -18.15
N GLU A 100 -17.93 -0.72 -18.53
CA GLU A 100 -19.26 -0.89 -19.12
C GLU A 100 -19.18 -1.62 -20.46
N GLN A 101 -18.20 -1.28 -21.30
CA GLN A 101 -17.97 -2.01 -22.54
C GLN A 101 -17.60 -3.49 -22.24
N ALA A 102 -16.80 -3.75 -21.22
CA ALA A 102 -16.42 -5.11 -20.84
C ALA A 102 -17.63 -5.92 -20.32
N VAL A 103 -18.54 -5.29 -19.56
CA VAL A 103 -19.83 -5.88 -19.15
C VAL A 103 -20.61 -6.35 -20.37
N ARG A 104 -20.69 -5.51 -21.41
CA ARG A 104 -21.44 -5.81 -22.64
C ARG A 104 -20.75 -6.86 -23.51
N ASP A 105 -19.43 -6.77 -23.67
CA ASP A 105 -18.64 -7.70 -24.51
C ASP A 105 -18.68 -9.13 -23.92
N ILE A 106 -18.57 -9.25 -22.60
CA ILE A 106 -18.61 -10.54 -21.87
C ILE A 106 -20.06 -10.99 -21.60
N LYS A 107 -21.05 -10.14 -21.88
CA LYS A 107 -22.49 -10.36 -21.62
C LYS A 107 -22.81 -10.64 -20.15
N LEU A 108 -22.14 -9.92 -19.24
CA LEU A 108 -22.34 -10.06 -17.79
C LEU A 108 -23.72 -9.56 -17.35
N ASP A 109 -24.35 -8.70 -18.14
CA ASP A 109 -25.75 -8.31 -18.00
C ASP A 109 -26.69 -9.54 -18.10
N GLN A 110 -26.31 -10.58 -18.84
CA GLN A 110 -27.13 -11.79 -19.02
C GLN A 110 -26.79 -12.89 -18.00
N ASN A 111 -25.76 -12.67 -17.17
CA ASN A 111 -25.29 -13.69 -16.24
C ASN A 111 -26.10 -13.69 -14.92
N PRO A 112 -26.72 -14.81 -14.53
CA PRO A 112 -27.54 -14.90 -13.33
C PRO A 112 -26.76 -14.65 -12.03
N ALA A 113 -25.42 -14.81 -12.04
CA ALA A 113 -24.58 -14.50 -10.89
C ALA A 113 -24.56 -13.00 -10.52
N PHE A 114 -24.90 -12.11 -11.46
CA PHE A 114 -24.85 -10.66 -11.28
C PHE A 114 -26.24 -10.03 -11.18
N ASN A 115 -27.21 -10.58 -11.91
CA ASN A 115 -28.57 -10.04 -11.95
C ASN A 115 -29.61 -10.87 -11.20
N GLY A 116 -29.19 -11.96 -10.55
CA GLY A 116 -30.05 -12.99 -9.98
C GLY A 116 -30.63 -13.88 -11.08
N ASP A 117 -31.25 -15.00 -10.70
CA ASP A 117 -32.19 -15.66 -11.60
C ASP A 117 -33.29 -14.63 -11.90
N ALA A 118 -33.17 -13.95 -13.04
CA ALA A 118 -34.28 -13.23 -13.62
C ALA A 118 -35.35 -14.29 -13.85
N ASP A 119 -36.34 -14.27 -12.96
CA ASP A 119 -37.42 -15.23 -12.88
C ASP A 119 -37.98 -15.44 -14.28
N LYS A 120 -37.77 -16.65 -14.81
CA LYS A 120 -38.48 -17.14 -16.00
C LYS A 120 -39.95 -17.48 -15.68
N ASN A 121 -40.47 -17.08 -14.52
CA ASN A 121 -41.85 -17.26 -14.13
C ASN A 121 -42.52 -15.91 -13.79
N ALA A 122 -43.02 -15.25 -14.83
CA ALA A 122 -44.21 -14.43 -14.73
C ALA A 122 -45.19 -14.92 -15.79
N ASP A 123 -45.78 -16.07 -15.49
CA ASP A 123 -47.07 -16.59 -15.96
C ASP A 123 -47.48 -16.25 -17.41
N ASP A 124 -46.95 -17.07 -18.31
CA ASP A 124 -47.72 -17.59 -19.44
C ASP A 124 -49.01 -18.24 -18.88
N HIS A 125 -50.16 -17.69 -19.30
CA HIS A 125 -51.55 -18.15 -19.11
C HIS A 125 -52.39 -17.56 -17.96
N ALA A 126 -53.06 -16.43 -18.24
CA ALA A 126 -54.46 -16.23 -17.85
C ALA A 126 -55.26 -15.48 -18.94
N ASN A 127 -56.02 -16.27 -19.70
CA ASN A 127 -57.23 -15.97 -20.45
C ASN A 127 -57.23 -14.97 -21.62
N GLN A 128 -57.17 -15.57 -22.80
CA GLN A 128 -58.17 -15.41 -23.86
C GLN A 128 -59.53 -14.94 -23.32
N GLN A 129 -59.94 -13.72 -23.70
CA GLN A 129 -61.24 -13.42 -24.33
C GLN A 129 -61.40 -11.90 -24.45
N ARG A 130 -61.12 -11.35 -25.63
CA ARG A 130 -62.16 -10.90 -26.56
C ARG A 130 -61.53 -10.33 -27.82
N ASP A 131 -61.66 -11.11 -28.88
CA ASP A 131 -61.62 -10.60 -30.24
C ASP A 131 -62.65 -9.49 -30.42
N GLN A 132 -62.19 -8.35 -30.88
CA GLN A 132 -62.69 -7.61 -32.04
C GLN A 132 -62.39 -6.12 -31.86
N GLN A 133 -61.21 -5.72 -32.35
CA GLN A 133 -61.04 -4.60 -33.29
C GLN A 133 -59.56 -4.41 -33.56
N GLN A 134 -59.08 -5.16 -34.56
CA GLN A 134 -57.81 -4.88 -35.20
C GLN A 134 -57.93 -3.61 -36.06
N ARG A 135 -56.76 -2.95 -36.14
CA ARG A 135 -56.34 -1.90 -37.09
C ARG A 135 -56.50 -0.48 -36.54
N ASP A 136 -55.47 -0.06 -35.81
CA ASP A 136 -54.93 1.31 -35.66
C ASP A 136 -54.02 1.45 -34.42
N GLN A 137 -53.75 0.34 -33.71
CA GLN A 137 -52.91 0.29 -32.50
C GLN A 137 -51.56 -0.42 -32.69
N GLN A 138 -51.12 -0.67 -33.92
CA GLN A 138 -49.85 -1.37 -34.18
C GLN A 138 -48.61 -0.47 -34.29
N GLN A 139 -48.73 0.84 -34.01
CA GLN A 139 -47.58 1.77 -34.11
C GLN A 139 -47.32 2.61 -32.86
N ARG A 140 -48.17 2.57 -31.82
CA ARG A 140 -47.94 3.29 -30.54
C ARG A 140 -47.45 2.41 -29.39
N ASP A 141 -47.75 1.11 -29.43
CA ASP A 141 -47.33 0.16 -28.39
C ASP A 141 -45.91 -0.40 -28.62
N GLN A 142 -45.31 -0.18 -29.79
CA GLN A 142 -43.91 -0.57 -30.08
C GLN A 142 -42.89 0.42 -29.49
N GLN A 143 -43.20 1.73 -29.46
CA GLN A 143 -42.27 2.74 -28.91
C GLN A 143 -42.22 2.74 -27.38
N GLN A 144 -43.31 2.41 -26.67
CA GLN A 144 -43.30 2.33 -25.20
C GLN A 144 -42.65 1.03 -24.67
N HIS A 145 -42.71 -0.06 -25.44
CA HIS A 145 -42.02 -1.30 -25.09
C HIS A 145 -40.51 -1.23 -25.33
N ASP A 146 -40.05 -0.54 -26.37
CA ASP A 146 -38.61 -0.37 -26.64
C ASP A 146 -37.92 0.52 -25.58
N ASP A 147 -38.57 1.59 -25.10
CA ASP A 147 -38.03 2.47 -24.06
C ASP A 147 -37.97 1.79 -22.68
N GLN A 148 -38.94 0.93 -22.34
CA GLN A 148 -38.90 0.12 -21.12
C GLN A 148 -37.83 -0.97 -21.16
N GLN A 149 -37.68 -1.67 -22.29
CA GLN A 149 -36.65 -2.70 -22.45
C GLN A 149 -35.23 -2.11 -22.40
N GLN A 150 -35.01 -0.93 -22.99
CA GLN A 150 -33.72 -0.23 -22.90
C GLN A 150 -33.40 0.23 -21.48
N HIS A 151 -34.39 0.70 -20.72
CA HIS A 151 -34.18 1.06 -19.31
C HIS A 151 -33.85 -0.14 -18.43
N ASP A 152 -34.48 -1.29 -18.64
CA ASP A 152 -34.21 -2.52 -17.90
C ASP A 152 -32.83 -3.12 -18.24
N GLU A 153 -32.43 -3.05 -19.50
CA GLU A 153 -31.08 -3.44 -19.94
C GLU A 153 -30.02 -2.56 -19.29
N GLN A 154 -30.22 -1.23 -19.28
CA GLN A 154 -29.27 -0.31 -18.68
C GLN A 154 -29.12 -0.53 -17.16
N GLN A 155 -30.22 -0.83 -16.45
CA GLN A 155 -30.17 -1.16 -15.02
C GLN A 155 -29.43 -2.49 -14.73
N ARG A 156 -29.54 -3.48 -15.63
CA ARG A 156 -28.80 -4.75 -15.53
C ARG A 156 -27.30 -4.53 -15.77
N VAL A 157 -26.95 -3.66 -16.72
CA VAL A 157 -25.56 -3.27 -16.99
C VAL A 157 -24.98 -2.52 -15.80
N ASP A 158 -25.71 -1.56 -15.22
CA ASP A 158 -25.24 -0.80 -14.05
C ASP A 158 -25.04 -1.70 -12.82
N ARG A 159 -25.92 -2.68 -12.58
CA ARG A 159 -25.73 -3.68 -11.51
C ARG A 159 -24.50 -4.56 -11.72
N ALA A 160 -24.30 -5.05 -12.94
CA ALA A 160 -23.11 -5.83 -13.30
C ALA A 160 -21.83 -4.99 -13.19
N LEU A 161 -21.88 -3.71 -13.58
CA LEU A 161 -20.78 -2.76 -13.45
C LEU A 161 -20.38 -2.54 -11.99
N ASP A 162 -21.35 -2.28 -11.10
CA ASP A 162 -21.09 -2.09 -9.67
C ASP A 162 -20.45 -3.34 -9.03
N ALA A 163 -20.90 -4.52 -9.43
CA ALA A 163 -20.34 -5.79 -8.99
C ALA A 163 -18.90 -6.00 -9.49
N ILE A 164 -18.60 -5.60 -10.74
CA ILE A 164 -17.25 -5.65 -11.29
C ILE A 164 -16.33 -4.71 -10.52
N VAL A 165 -16.70 -3.44 -10.40
CA VAL A 165 -15.89 -2.40 -9.73
C VAL A 165 -15.53 -2.82 -8.30
N LYS A 166 -16.45 -3.48 -7.58
CA LYS A 166 -16.22 -3.93 -6.20
C LYS A 166 -15.20 -5.06 -6.07
N ASN A 167 -15.11 -5.95 -7.05
CA ASN A 167 -14.30 -7.18 -6.97
C ASN A 167 -13.09 -7.19 -7.94
N LEU A 168 -12.96 -6.16 -8.80
CA LEU A 168 -11.86 -5.97 -9.71
C LEU A 168 -10.74 -5.16 -9.04
N THR A 169 -9.52 -5.64 -9.15
CA THR A 169 -8.32 -4.93 -8.69
C THR A 169 -7.36 -4.80 -9.85
N ILE A 170 -6.98 -3.57 -10.19
CA ILE A 170 -6.01 -3.28 -11.24
C ILE A 170 -4.82 -2.58 -10.61
N THR A 171 -3.63 -3.16 -10.76
CA THR A 171 -2.40 -2.64 -10.17
C THR A 171 -1.25 -2.69 -11.16
N GLY A 172 -0.38 -1.69 -11.10
CA GLY A 172 0.88 -1.69 -11.84
C GLY A 172 1.95 -2.48 -11.12
N VAL A 173 2.73 -3.27 -11.84
CA VAL A 173 3.92 -3.93 -11.28
C VAL A 173 5.06 -2.91 -11.26
N ARG A 174 5.50 -2.54 -10.05
CA ARG A 174 6.53 -1.48 -9.83
C ARG A 174 7.74 -1.72 -10.73
N THR A 175 8.29 -0.63 -11.29
CA THR A 175 9.47 -0.63 -12.16
C THR A 175 9.33 -1.40 -13.49
N THR A 176 8.12 -1.86 -13.83
CA THR A 176 7.84 -2.54 -15.11
C THR A 176 6.72 -1.84 -15.86
N HIS A 177 6.52 -2.23 -17.13
CA HIS A 177 5.40 -1.77 -17.96
C HIS A 177 4.20 -2.72 -17.93
N LEU A 178 4.13 -3.58 -16.91
CA LEU A 178 3.08 -4.58 -16.77
C LEU A 178 1.96 -4.06 -15.85
N ALA A 179 0.72 -4.30 -16.25
CA ALA A 179 -0.48 -4.10 -15.45
C ALA A 179 -1.08 -5.47 -15.12
N THR A 180 -1.42 -5.72 -13.86
CA THR A 180 -2.14 -6.91 -13.44
C THR A 180 -3.59 -6.56 -13.19
N ILE A 181 -4.49 -7.33 -13.81
CA ILE A 181 -5.94 -7.20 -13.70
C ILE A 181 -6.42 -8.47 -12.98
N SER A 182 -6.82 -8.35 -11.72
CA SER A 182 -7.28 -9.45 -10.89
C SER A 182 -8.76 -9.31 -10.59
N TYR A 183 -9.52 -10.40 -10.70
CA TYR A 183 -10.94 -10.41 -10.34
C TYR A 183 -11.25 -11.48 -9.28
N GLU A 184 -12.00 -11.09 -8.25
CA GLU A 184 -12.44 -12.02 -7.19
C GLU A 184 -13.86 -12.55 -7.48
N SER A 185 -14.01 -13.87 -7.61
CA SER A 185 -15.31 -14.52 -7.85
C SER A 185 -15.49 -15.81 -7.05
N ALA A 186 -16.74 -16.26 -6.89
CA ALA A 186 -17.05 -17.57 -6.34
C ALA A 186 -16.78 -18.71 -7.34
N SER A 187 -16.83 -18.42 -8.65
CA SER A 187 -16.45 -19.36 -9.72
C SER A 187 -15.05 -19.03 -10.25
N PRO A 188 -14.14 -20.02 -10.34
CA PRO A 188 -12.80 -19.81 -10.87
C PRO A 188 -12.80 -19.50 -12.38
N GLU A 189 -13.75 -20.06 -13.14
CA GLU A 189 -13.92 -19.82 -14.58
C GLU A 189 -14.35 -18.37 -14.81
N LEU A 190 -15.40 -17.93 -14.11
CA LEU A 190 -15.92 -16.57 -14.20
C LEU A 190 -14.85 -15.53 -13.79
N ALA A 191 -13.98 -15.86 -12.83
CA ALA A 191 -12.89 -14.98 -12.45
C ALA A 191 -11.87 -14.77 -13.59
N ALA A 192 -11.50 -15.85 -14.26
CA ALA A 192 -10.58 -15.80 -15.39
C ALA A 192 -11.21 -15.07 -16.59
N ASP A 193 -12.47 -15.38 -16.91
CA ASP A 193 -13.19 -14.77 -18.03
C ASP A 193 -13.35 -13.25 -17.86
N ILE A 194 -13.67 -12.78 -16.66
CA ILE A 194 -13.80 -11.35 -16.38
C ILE A 194 -12.45 -10.64 -16.45
N ALA A 195 -11.40 -11.22 -15.86
CA ALA A 195 -10.06 -10.63 -15.92
C ALA A 195 -9.55 -10.52 -17.37
N ASN A 196 -9.72 -11.59 -18.16
CA ASN A 196 -9.36 -11.61 -19.59
C ASN A 196 -10.21 -10.66 -20.42
N GLY A 197 -11.53 -10.64 -20.19
CA GLY A 197 -12.44 -9.79 -20.94
C GLY A 197 -12.19 -8.30 -20.67
N VAL A 198 -11.94 -7.90 -19.42
CA VAL A 198 -11.55 -6.51 -19.10
C VAL A 198 -10.23 -6.14 -19.77
N ALA A 199 -9.24 -7.04 -19.75
CA ALA A 199 -7.97 -6.83 -20.45
C ALA A 199 -8.18 -6.63 -21.96
N GLN A 200 -8.97 -7.50 -22.58
CA GLN A 200 -9.26 -7.46 -24.01
C GLN A 200 -10.04 -6.21 -24.41
N THR A 201 -11.09 -5.86 -23.67
CA THR A 201 -11.87 -4.64 -23.93
C THR A 201 -11.00 -3.39 -23.80
N PHE A 202 -10.06 -3.34 -22.86
CA PHE A 202 -9.11 -2.23 -22.77
C PHE A 202 -8.19 -2.14 -24.00
N ILE A 203 -7.66 -3.28 -24.46
CA ILE A 203 -6.84 -3.37 -25.69
C ILE A 203 -7.66 -2.89 -26.90
N ASP A 204 -8.90 -3.33 -27.02
CA ASP A 204 -9.79 -2.96 -28.12
C ASP A 204 -10.18 -1.48 -28.03
N TYR A 205 -10.43 -0.96 -26.83
CA TYR A 205 -10.74 0.45 -26.59
C TYR A 205 -9.58 1.36 -27.01
N THR A 206 -8.36 1.07 -26.56
CA THR A 206 -7.16 1.86 -26.90
C THR A 206 -6.86 1.80 -28.39
N THR A 207 -6.98 0.62 -29.01
CA THR A 207 -6.85 0.44 -30.46
C THR A 207 -7.87 1.26 -31.23
N ARG A 208 -9.14 1.26 -30.78
CA ARG A 208 -10.22 2.06 -31.38
C ARG A 208 -9.97 3.57 -31.23
N GLN A 209 -9.50 4.04 -30.07
CA GLN A 209 -9.14 5.45 -29.87
C GLN A 209 -7.99 5.87 -30.78
N LYS A 210 -6.95 5.03 -30.92
CA LYS A 210 -5.83 5.26 -31.84
C LYS A 210 -6.29 5.32 -33.29
N HIS A 211 -7.20 4.43 -33.68
CA HIS A 211 -7.81 4.45 -35.02
C HIS A 211 -8.58 5.76 -35.25
N LEU A 212 -9.43 6.17 -34.30
CA LEU A 212 -10.19 7.43 -34.42
C LEU A 212 -9.29 8.66 -34.49
N LYS A 213 -8.20 8.72 -33.69
CA LYS A 213 -7.19 9.79 -33.79
C LYS A 213 -6.55 9.83 -35.18
N THR A 214 -6.14 8.68 -35.70
CA THR A 214 -5.53 8.55 -37.04
C THR A 214 -6.51 8.96 -38.15
N LEU A 215 -7.79 8.56 -38.06
CA LEU A 215 -8.82 8.96 -39.03
C LEU A 215 -9.07 10.47 -39.00
N LYS A 216 -9.16 11.08 -37.81
CA LYS A 216 -9.32 12.52 -37.67
C LYS A 216 -8.12 13.28 -38.25
N ALA A 217 -6.90 12.82 -37.97
CA ALA A 217 -5.68 13.41 -38.52
C ALA A 217 -5.62 13.28 -40.05
N LYS A 218 -6.01 12.12 -40.59
CA LYS A 218 -6.13 11.90 -42.04
C LYS A 218 -7.15 12.85 -42.66
N ALA A 219 -8.33 12.99 -42.06
CA ALA A 219 -9.37 13.90 -42.55
C ALA A 219 -8.91 15.37 -42.52
N LEU A 220 -8.21 15.78 -41.46
CA LEU A 220 -7.62 17.11 -41.36
C LEU A 220 -6.56 17.35 -42.45
N ASN A 221 -5.65 16.40 -42.67
CA ASN A 221 -4.63 16.48 -43.71
C ASN A 221 -5.24 16.53 -45.12
N GLN A 222 -6.29 15.73 -45.39
CA GLN A 222 -7.03 15.79 -46.65
C GLN A 222 -7.67 17.16 -46.88
N LYS A 223 -8.28 17.76 -45.86
CA LYS A 223 -8.83 19.11 -45.95
C LYS A 223 -7.75 20.15 -46.24
N GLN A 224 -6.61 20.08 -45.55
CA GLN A 224 -5.47 20.97 -45.81
C GLN A 224 -4.91 20.81 -47.23
N MET A 225 -4.85 19.57 -47.74
CA MET A 225 -4.42 19.33 -49.13
C MET A 225 -5.37 19.97 -50.15
N GLU A 226 -6.68 19.93 -49.92
CA GLU A 226 -7.66 20.61 -50.78
C GLU A 226 -7.46 22.13 -50.75
N GLU A 227 -7.28 22.72 -49.56
CA GLU A 227 -6.99 24.15 -49.41
C GLU A 227 -5.70 24.57 -50.15
N VAL A 228 -4.62 23.78 -50.02
CA VAL A 228 -3.35 24.03 -50.73
C VAL A 228 -3.52 23.81 -52.25
N TRP A 229 -4.34 22.86 -52.68
CA TRP A 229 -4.64 22.65 -54.09
C TRP A 229 -5.36 23.85 -54.70
N GLN A 230 -6.35 24.42 -54.00
CA GLN A 230 -7.01 25.65 -54.44
C GLN A 230 -6.02 26.81 -54.57
N GLN A 231 -5.07 26.95 -53.63
CA GLN A 231 -3.99 27.95 -53.73
C GLN A 231 -3.10 27.72 -54.96
N ILE A 232 -2.78 26.46 -55.31
CA ILE A 232 -2.02 26.14 -56.53
C ILE A 232 -2.79 26.59 -57.77
N VAL A 233 -4.10 26.33 -57.83
CA VAL A 233 -4.95 26.73 -58.96
C VAL A 233 -5.02 28.26 -59.07
N GLU A 234 -5.21 28.95 -57.95
CA GLU A 234 -5.25 30.42 -57.89
C GLU A 234 -3.91 31.05 -58.31
N GLN A 235 -2.79 30.55 -57.78
CA GLN A 235 -1.44 31.02 -58.14
C GLN A 235 -1.11 30.73 -59.61
N GLN A 236 -1.51 29.57 -60.13
CA GLN A 236 -1.35 29.25 -61.55
C GLN A 236 -2.17 30.20 -62.43
N ALA A 237 -3.43 30.47 -62.07
CA ALA A 237 -4.27 31.43 -62.77
C ALA A 237 -3.70 32.85 -62.70
N ALA A 238 -3.08 33.25 -61.58
CA ALA A 238 -2.40 34.53 -61.44
C ALA A 238 -1.18 34.65 -62.37
N ILE A 239 -0.39 33.57 -62.52
CA ILE A 239 0.71 33.50 -63.50
C ILE A 239 0.15 33.64 -64.92
N ASP A 240 -0.90 32.90 -65.27
CA ASP A 240 -1.49 32.95 -66.61
C ASP A 240 -2.09 34.34 -66.92
N GLN A 241 -2.73 34.98 -65.92
CA GLN A 241 -3.24 36.34 -66.02
C GLN A 241 -2.10 37.36 -66.18
N PHE A 242 -1.00 37.21 -65.44
CA PHE A 242 0.20 38.03 -65.58
C PHE A 242 0.79 37.90 -66.99
N LEU A 243 0.98 36.68 -67.47
CA LEU A 243 1.46 36.40 -68.83
C LEU A 243 0.54 37.03 -69.89
N LYS A 244 -0.78 36.88 -69.76
CA LYS A 244 -1.77 37.49 -70.67
C LYS A 244 -1.74 39.02 -70.63
N LYS A 245 -1.64 39.63 -69.44
CA LYS A 245 -1.57 41.09 -69.25
C LYS A 245 -0.31 41.67 -69.91
N GLU A 246 0.82 40.97 -69.78
CA GLU A 246 2.10 41.39 -70.37
C GLU A 246 2.27 40.95 -71.83
N GLY A 247 1.28 40.26 -72.42
CA GLY A 247 1.30 39.81 -73.82
C GLY A 247 2.27 38.67 -74.11
N LEU A 248 2.67 37.92 -73.08
CA LEU A 248 3.65 36.84 -73.16
C LEU A 248 2.94 35.47 -73.12
N LEU A 249 3.40 34.51 -73.91
CA LEU A 249 2.95 33.11 -73.82
C LEU A 249 3.83 32.30 -72.85
N THR A 250 5.15 32.52 -72.87
CA THR A 250 6.10 31.94 -71.92
C THR A 250 7.31 32.88 -71.75
N PHE A 251 7.91 32.89 -70.56
CA PHE A 251 9.13 33.70 -70.29
C PHE A 251 10.43 32.99 -70.70
N ARG A 252 10.37 31.66 -70.92
CA ARG A 252 11.55 30.76 -71.06
C ARG A 252 12.40 31.00 -72.32
N GLY A 253 11.93 31.81 -73.28
CA GLY A 253 12.64 32.13 -74.53
C GLY A 253 12.96 33.60 -74.74
N VAL A 254 12.36 34.51 -73.96
CA VAL A 254 12.53 35.96 -74.15
C VAL A 254 13.88 36.44 -73.61
N ASP A 255 14.35 35.84 -72.51
CA ASP A 255 15.65 36.17 -71.88
C ASP A 255 16.85 35.95 -72.82
N GLY A 256 16.85 34.85 -73.58
CA GLY A 256 17.96 34.52 -74.49
C GLY A 256 18.06 35.49 -75.67
N PHE A 257 16.93 35.87 -76.24
CA PHE A 257 16.89 36.77 -77.40
C PHE A 257 17.36 38.19 -77.03
N GLU A 258 16.87 38.75 -75.92
CA GLU A 258 17.19 40.14 -75.55
C GLU A 258 18.61 40.29 -74.99
N THR A 259 19.14 39.27 -74.30
CA THR A 259 20.57 39.25 -73.91
C THR A 259 21.49 39.18 -75.13
N GLU A 260 21.12 38.40 -76.15
CA GLU A 260 21.86 38.32 -77.42
C GLU A 260 21.83 39.65 -78.17
N GLN A 261 20.67 40.31 -78.28
CA GLN A 261 20.55 41.63 -78.91
C GLN A 261 21.41 42.69 -78.20
N LEU A 262 21.38 42.74 -76.86
CA LEU A 262 22.21 43.67 -76.09
C LEU A 262 23.71 43.41 -76.32
N GLY A 263 24.13 42.14 -76.40
CA GLY A 263 25.49 41.75 -76.73
C GLY A 263 25.92 42.18 -78.14
N ILE A 264 25.03 42.02 -79.13
CA ILE A 264 25.26 42.45 -80.52
C ILE A 264 25.46 43.97 -80.56
N VAL A 265 24.55 44.75 -79.96
CA VAL A 265 24.64 46.22 -79.98
C VAL A 265 25.89 46.72 -79.26
N THR A 266 26.25 46.11 -78.12
CA THR A 266 27.48 46.43 -77.39
C THR A 266 28.72 46.19 -78.26
N THR A 267 28.75 45.08 -79.00
CA THR A 267 29.84 44.77 -79.93
C THR A 267 29.90 45.77 -81.09
N LYS A 268 28.74 46.14 -81.68
CA LYS A 268 28.68 47.15 -82.75
C LYS A 268 29.12 48.54 -82.29
N LEU A 269 28.78 48.92 -81.05
CA LEU A 269 29.25 50.17 -80.46
C LEU A 269 30.78 50.14 -80.28
N ALA A 270 31.35 49.03 -79.79
CA ALA A 270 32.80 48.89 -79.64
C ALA A 270 33.52 49.02 -81.00
N ASP A 271 32.99 48.35 -82.04
CA ASP A 271 33.50 48.47 -83.42
C ASP A 271 33.43 49.91 -83.95
N ALA A 272 32.29 50.60 -83.74
CA ALA A 272 32.10 51.98 -84.17
C ALA A 272 33.03 52.95 -83.42
N THR A 273 33.20 52.75 -82.12
CA THR A 273 34.13 53.51 -81.26
C THR A 273 35.56 53.35 -81.77
N GLN A 274 35.98 52.13 -82.10
CA GLN A 274 37.30 51.86 -82.66
C GLN A 274 37.50 52.54 -84.03
N ARG A 275 36.49 52.51 -84.90
CA ARG A 275 36.53 53.23 -86.20
C ARG A 275 36.66 54.75 -86.00
N ARG A 276 35.90 55.32 -85.06
CA ARG A 276 35.98 56.74 -84.71
C ARG A 276 37.35 57.11 -84.18
N ILE A 277 37.91 56.34 -83.23
CA ILE A 277 39.26 56.58 -82.67
C ILE A 277 40.30 56.58 -83.80
N ARG A 278 40.24 55.61 -84.72
CA ARG A 278 41.16 55.55 -85.87
C ARG A 278 41.00 56.77 -86.79
N ALA A 279 39.76 57.11 -87.16
CA ALA A 279 39.49 58.27 -88.01
C ALA A 279 39.89 59.59 -87.35
N GLU A 280 39.66 59.73 -86.03
CA GLU A 280 40.07 60.88 -85.22
C GLU A 280 41.59 61.03 -85.16
N THR A 281 42.29 59.92 -84.91
CA THR A 281 43.75 59.88 -84.88
C THR A 281 44.33 60.31 -86.23
N ASN A 282 43.77 59.77 -87.32
CA ASN A 282 44.22 60.09 -88.68
C ASN A 282 43.93 61.55 -89.06
N TYR A 283 42.74 62.07 -88.72
CA TYR A 283 42.41 63.47 -88.98
C TYR A 283 43.28 64.43 -88.15
N ASN A 284 43.48 64.13 -86.86
CA ASN A 284 44.29 64.97 -85.98
C ASN A 284 45.78 64.92 -86.35
N SER A 285 46.31 63.79 -86.82
CA SER A 285 47.71 63.69 -87.24
C SER A 285 47.99 64.57 -88.46
N VAL A 286 47.05 64.70 -89.40
CA VAL A 286 47.15 65.65 -90.52
C VAL A 286 47.04 67.09 -90.01
N ARG A 287 46.01 67.39 -89.21
CA ARG A 287 45.73 68.76 -88.74
C ARG A 287 46.85 69.34 -87.88
N LEU A 288 47.45 68.54 -86.99
CA LEU A 288 48.56 68.98 -86.14
C LEU A 288 49.84 69.30 -86.93
N ASN A 289 50.00 68.72 -88.13
CA ASN A 289 51.17 68.92 -88.98
C ASN A 289 50.92 69.85 -90.17
N ALA A 290 49.71 70.40 -90.33
CA ALA A 290 49.28 71.26 -91.45
C ALA A 290 50.04 72.59 -91.61
N GLY A 291 50.94 72.93 -90.67
CA GLY A 291 51.85 74.10 -90.75
C GLY A 291 53.34 73.74 -90.85
N THR A 292 53.69 72.47 -90.99
CA THR A 292 55.08 72.01 -91.17
C THR A 292 55.43 71.81 -92.65
N SER A 293 56.74 71.64 -92.95
CA SER A 293 57.19 71.41 -94.33
C SER A 293 56.47 70.20 -94.95
N LEU A 294 56.19 70.30 -96.25
CA LEU A 294 55.47 69.28 -97.05
C LEU A 294 56.04 67.86 -96.86
N GLU A 295 57.35 67.75 -96.64
CA GLU A 295 58.08 66.49 -96.40
C GLU A 295 57.67 65.78 -95.10
N ASN A 296 57.32 66.53 -94.04
CA ASN A 296 56.91 65.98 -92.75
C ASN A 296 55.48 65.42 -92.79
N ILE A 297 54.60 66.03 -93.59
CA ILE A 297 53.21 65.55 -93.70
C ILE A 297 53.14 64.32 -94.60
N ILE A 298 53.88 64.29 -95.71
CA ILE A 298 53.93 63.15 -96.63
C ILE A 298 54.57 61.90 -95.98
N SER A 299 55.39 62.08 -94.95
CA SER A 299 56.06 60.96 -94.25
C SER A 299 55.20 60.30 -93.16
N LEU A 300 54.02 60.84 -92.84
CA LEU A 300 53.09 60.21 -91.89
C LEU A 300 52.62 58.85 -92.44
N PRO A 301 52.69 57.74 -91.66
CA PRO A 301 52.39 56.39 -92.16
C PRO A 301 51.04 56.25 -92.86
N ASP A 302 49.97 56.86 -92.31
CA ASP A 302 48.61 56.76 -92.86
C ASP A 302 48.41 57.60 -94.13
N ILE A 303 49.24 58.63 -94.35
CA ILE A 303 49.17 59.51 -95.54
C ILE A 303 50.13 59.01 -96.63
N SER A 304 51.33 58.58 -96.25
CA SER A 304 52.36 58.05 -97.15
C SER A 304 51.89 56.82 -97.93
N ASN A 305 50.95 56.05 -97.36
CA ASN A 305 50.37 54.86 -97.99
C ASN A 305 49.21 55.17 -98.95
N HIS A 306 48.74 56.42 -99.02
CA HIS A 306 47.68 56.79 -99.94
C HIS A 306 48.22 56.79 -101.38
N ALA A 307 47.60 56.02 -102.29
CA ALA A 307 48.11 55.81 -103.65
C ALA A 307 48.44 57.12 -104.39
N GLN A 308 47.55 58.12 -104.32
CA GLN A 308 47.78 59.43 -104.96
C GLN A 308 48.97 60.19 -104.35
N ILE A 309 49.21 60.08 -103.04
CA ILE A 309 50.36 60.72 -102.38
C ILE A 309 51.65 59.96 -102.72
N GLN A 310 51.59 58.63 -102.82
CA GLN A 310 52.73 57.81 -103.22
C GLN A 310 53.16 58.12 -104.65
N ASP A 311 52.22 58.23 -105.58
CA ASP A 311 52.48 58.59 -106.98
C ASP A 311 53.06 60.02 -107.09
N LEU A 312 52.45 60.99 -106.40
CA LEU A 312 52.95 62.36 -106.36
C LEU A 312 54.33 62.47 -105.71
N ARG A 313 54.61 61.67 -104.67
CA ARG A 313 55.93 61.62 -104.02
C ARG A 313 56.98 61.04 -104.96
N ILE A 314 56.67 59.97 -105.71
CA ILE A 314 57.57 59.42 -106.72
C ILE A 314 57.82 60.45 -107.82
N ALA A 315 56.77 61.11 -108.31
CA ALA A 315 56.87 62.17 -109.31
C ALA A 315 57.72 63.35 -108.80
N LEU A 316 57.54 63.77 -107.54
CA LEU A 316 58.32 64.82 -106.91
C LEU A 316 59.79 64.43 -106.75
N ILE A 317 60.10 63.20 -106.35
CA ILE A 317 61.47 62.69 -106.26
C ILE A 317 62.13 62.66 -107.64
N GLN A 318 61.41 62.20 -108.67
CA GLN A 318 61.90 62.16 -110.05
C GLN A 318 62.13 63.58 -110.62
N ALA A 319 61.19 64.50 -110.38
CA ALA A 319 61.28 65.90 -110.80
C ALA A 319 62.40 66.66 -110.06
N ARG A 320 62.56 66.44 -108.75
CA ARG A 320 63.71 66.98 -108.00
C ARG A 320 65.02 66.42 -108.53
N ARG A 321 65.09 65.11 -108.80
CA ARG A 321 66.30 64.47 -109.37
C ARG A 321 66.65 65.03 -110.75
N SER A 322 65.67 65.19 -111.64
CA SER A 322 65.90 65.79 -112.97
C SER A 322 66.37 67.25 -112.85
N LEU A 323 65.79 68.02 -111.93
CA LEU A 323 66.24 69.38 -111.61
C LEU A 323 67.69 69.40 -111.08
N TYR A 324 68.06 68.49 -110.17
CA TYR A 324 69.44 68.35 -109.68
C TYR A 324 70.43 68.00 -110.80
N ASP A 325 70.09 67.05 -111.69
CA ASP A 325 70.94 66.65 -112.82
C ASP A 325 71.11 67.76 -113.88
N LEU A 326 70.05 68.56 -114.10
CA LEU A 326 70.07 69.72 -115.00
C LEU A 326 70.88 70.88 -114.42
N ARG A 327 70.73 71.18 -113.11
CA ARG A 327 71.54 72.20 -112.41
C ARG A 327 73.03 71.92 -112.42
N LYS A 328 73.45 70.65 -112.51
CA LYS A 328 74.87 70.26 -112.62
C LYS A 328 75.46 70.56 -114.01
N ARG A 329 74.64 70.55 -115.07
CA ARG A 329 75.07 70.67 -116.48
C ARG A 329 74.84 72.06 -117.08
N TYR A 330 73.84 72.80 -116.61
CA TYR A 330 73.45 74.09 -117.15
C TYR A 330 73.49 75.19 -116.08
N GLY A 331 73.78 76.43 -116.48
CA GLY A 331 73.75 77.58 -115.57
C GLY A 331 72.33 77.96 -115.15
N LEU A 332 72.18 78.59 -113.97
CA LEU A 332 70.91 78.85 -113.26
C LEU A 332 69.78 79.51 -114.09
N LYS A 333 70.09 80.20 -115.21
CA LYS A 333 69.11 80.91 -116.05
C LYS A 333 68.74 80.18 -117.35
N HIS A 334 69.16 78.93 -117.51
CA HIS A 334 68.88 78.15 -118.72
C HIS A 334 67.40 77.73 -118.75
N THR A 335 66.73 77.87 -119.91
CA THR A 335 65.28 77.60 -120.07
C THR A 335 64.86 76.24 -119.51
N LYS A 336 65.67 75.18 -119.74
CA LYS A 336 65.41 73.83 -119.21
C LYS A 336 65.40 73.73 -117.67
N ILE A 337 66.11 74.59 -116.94
CA ILE A 337 66.06 74.61 -115.47
C ILE A 337 64.77 75.26 -115.00
N LEU A 338 64.35 76.37 -115.62
CA LEU A 338 63.08 77.02 -115.30
C LEU A 338 61.88 76.11 -115.58
N GLU A 339 61.92 75.34 -116.68
CA GLU A 339 60.92 74.31 -116.97
C GLU A 339 60.89 73.22 -115.89
N ALA A 340 62.05 72.74 -115.44
CA ALA A 340 62.14 71.74 -114.38
C ALA A 340 61.74 72.28 -112.99
N GLU A 341 62.06 73.54 -112.67
CA GLU A 341 61.61 74.23 -111.44
C GLU A 341 60.09 74.43 -111.44
N ALA A 342 59.52 74.87 -112.56
CA ALA A 342 58.07 74.99 -112.73
C ALA A 342 57.38 73.62 -112.63
N GLN A 343 58.02 72.55 -113.11
CA GLN A 343 57.50 71.18 -112.96
C GLN A 343 57.51 70.72 -111.50
N VAL A 344 58.58 71.01 -110.74
CA VAL A 344 58.63 70.72 -109.29
C VAL A 344 57.54 71.52 -108.56
N GLN A 345 57.42 72.82 -108.84
CA GLN A 345 56.42 73.67 -108.20
C GLN A 345 54.98 73.23 -108.53
N ALA A 346 54.70 72.86 -109.79
CA ALA A 346 53.38 72.34 -110.19
C ALA A 346 53.02 71.05 -109.45
N ILE A 347 53.98 70.14 -109.26
CA ILE A 347 53.77 68.91 -108.47
C ILE A 347 53.58 69.25 -106.99
N GLU A 348 54.31 70.22 -106.43
CA GLU A 348 54.14 70.68 -105.04
C GLU A 348 52.75 71.31 -104.80
N GLU A 349 52.26 72.16 -105.70
CA GLU A 349 50.91 72.76 -105.65
C GLU A 349 49.80 71.70 -105.81
N GLN A 350 49.99 70.75 -106.73
CA GLN A 350 49.08 69.61 -106.88
C GLN A 350 49.05 68.75 -105.60
N THR A 351 50.21 68.54 -104.97
CA THR A 351 50.31 67.81 -103.71
C THR A 351 49.59 68.52 -102.58
N HIS A 352 49.70 69.86 -102.49
CA HIS A 352 48.95 70.65 -101.50
C HIS A 352 47.43 70.55 -101.71
N THR A 353 46.98 70.58 -102.96
CA THR A 353 45.55 70.45 -103.30
C THR A 353 45.01 69.08 -102.88
N VAL A 354 45.71 68.00 -103.23
CA VAL A 354 45.34 66.63 -102.83
C VAL A 354 45.37 66.48 -101.30
N LEU A 355 46.29 67.14 -100.61
CA LEU A 355 46.38 67.11 -99.15
C LEU A 355 45.18 67.81 -98.47
N LEU A 356 44.71 68.94 -99.00
CA LEU A 356 43.48 69.60 -98.53
C LEU A 356 42.23 68.75 -98.81
N GLU A 357 42.14 68.13 -99.99
CA GLU A 357 41.06 67.20 -100.32
C GLU A 357 41.07 65.97 -99.39
N LEU A 358 42.25 65.44 -99.09
CA LEU A 358 42.45 64.34 -98.17
C LEU A 358 42.06 64.72 -96.74
N GLU A 359 42.46 65.91 -96.25
CA GLU A 359 42.05 66.41 -94.94
C GLU A 359 40.52 66.55 -94.85
N ALA A 360 39.89 67.12 -95.88
CA ALA A 360 38.43 67.24 -95.95
C ALA A 360 37.75 65.86 -95.99
N GLY A 361 38.34 64.90 -96.71
CA GLY A 361 37.92 63.50 -96.74
C GLY A 361 38.01 62.81 -95.38
N LEU A 362 39.14 62.97 -94.68
CA LEU A 362 39.38 62.43 -93.34
C LEU A 362 38.43 63.05 -92.30
N ASN A 363 38.16 64.36 -92.37
CA ASN A 363 37.16 65.01 -91.51
C ASN A 363 35.76 64.43 -91.76
N LYS A 364 35.36 64.24 -93.02
CA LYS A 364 34.08 63.59 -93.35
C LYS A 364 34.00 62.16 -92.82
N GLN A 365 35.09 61.40 -92.90
CA GLN A 365 35.18 60.04 -92.33
C GLN A 365 35.07 60.05 -90.81
N TYR A 366 35.76 60.98 -90.12
CA TYR A 366 35.64 61.16 -88.68
C TYR A 366 34.21 61.52 -88.25
N GLN A 367 33.57 62.49 -88.92
CA GLN A 367 32.19 62.88 -88.63
C GLN A 367 31.19 61.76 -88.93
N ALA A 368 31.43 60.92 -89.95
CA ALA A 368 30.64 59.72 -90.19
C ALA A 368 30.79 58.72 -89.04
N ALA A 369 32.03 58.41 -88.64
CA ALA A 369 32.29 57.48 -87.54
C ALA A 369 31.74 57.98 -86.17
N LEU A 370 31.78 59.29 -85.93
CA LEU A 370 31.18 59.91 -84.73
C LEU A 370 29.65 59.80 -84.72
N ARG A 371 29.00 59.94 -85.89
CA ARG A 371 27.54 59.72 -86.00
C ARG A 371 27.18 58.26 -85.77
N ASP A 372 27.96 57.33 -86.32
CA ASP A 372 27.76 55.90 -86.10
C ASP A 372 27.89 55.55 -84.60
N GLU A 373 28.94 56.02 -83.92
CA GLU A 373 29.12 55.81 -82.48
C GLU A 373 27.92 56.36 -81.68
N LYS A 374 27.50 57.60 -81.94
CA LYS A 374 26.33 58.20 -81.26
C LYS A 374 25.05 57.42 -81.52
N TYR A 375 24.84 56.93 -82.74
CA TYR A 375 23.69 56.10 -83.09
C TYR A 375 23.68 54.79 -82.31
N TYR A 376 24.80 54.05 -82.29
CA TYR A 376 24.90 52.81 -81.53
C TYR A 376 24.84 53.04 -80.02
N GLN A 377 25.31 54.19 -79.52
CA GLN A 377 25.19 54.56 -78.11
C GLN A 377 23.73 54.80 -77.72
N GLN A 378 22.95 55.49 -78.58
CA GLN A 378 21.52 55.69 -78.37
C GLN A 378 20.77 54.36 -78.42
N LEU A 379 21.07 53.51 -79.42
CA LEU A 379 20.48 52.18 -79.54
C LEU A 379 20.79 51.31 -78.33
N LEU A 380 22.02 51.36 -77.80
CA LEU A 380 22.40 50.64 -76.58
C LEU A 380 21.61 51.13 -75.36
N ASN A 381 21.44 52.44 -75.21
CA ASN A 381 20.67 53.00 -74.09
C ASN A 381 19.19 52.61 -74.17
N GLN A 382 18.61 52.59 -75.38
CA GLN A 382 17.25 52.12 -75.62
C GLN A 382 17.14 50.62 -75.28
N GLN A 383 18.01 49.79 -75.84
CA GLN A 383 18.03 48.35 -75.58
C GLN A 383 18.25 48.03 -74.10
N LYS A 384 19.05 48.83 -73.38
CA LYS A 384 19.26 48.70 -71.93
C LYS A 384 18.00 49.05 -71.14
N ALA A 385 17.26 50.08 -71.55
CA ALA A 385 15.99 50.43 -70.91
C ALA A 385 14.95 49.32 -71.14
N ASP A 386 14.85 48.81 -72.37
CA ASP A 386 13.98 47.68 -72.71
C ASP A 386 14.34 46.43 -71.88
N PHE A 387 15.65 46.12 -71.76
CA PHE A 387 16.15 45.03 -70.91
C PHE A 387 15.80 45.21 -69.43
N GLN A 388 15.89 46.43 -68.88
CA GLN A 388 15.52 46.70 -67.49
C GLN A 388 14.02 46.48 -67.24
N THR A 389 13.16 46.93 -68.16
CA THR A 389 11.72 46.68 -68.04
C THR A 389 11.40 45.19 -68.11
N LEU A 390 12.07 44.44 -68.99
CA LEU A 390 11.92 42.99 -69.07
C LEU A 390 12.42 42.31 -67.79
N ALA A 391 13.55 42.74 -67.23
CA ALA A 391 14.09 42.20 -65.98
C ALA A 391 13.10 42.37 -64.82
N SER A 392 12.45 43.53 -64.68
CA SER A 392 11.42 43.72 -63.65
C SER A 392 10.22 42.78 -63.83
N LYS A 393 9.76 42.57 -65.08
CA LYS A 393 8.70 41.60 -65.38
C LYS A 393 9.13 40.16 -65.06
N ARG A 394 10.40 39.83 -65.31
CA ARG A 394 10.99 38.53 -64.99
C ARG A 394 11.00 38.27 -63.50
N ASP A 395 11.40 39.27 -62.71
CA ASP A 395 11.46 39.13 -61.25
C ASP A 395 10.07 38.89 -60.66
N GLU A 396 9.05 39.61 -61.15
CA GLU A 396 7.65 39.37 -60.76
C GLU A 396 7.18 37.97 -61.14
N TYR A 397 7.45 37.51 -62.38
CA TYR A 397 7.16 36.16 -62.83
C TYR A 397 7.87 35.09 -61.97
N ASN A 398 9.15 35.29 -61.64
CA ASN A 398 9.93 34.38 -60.81
C ASN A 398 9.41 34.33 -59.38
N ASN A 399 8.96 35.46 -58.82
CA ASN A 399 8.36 35.50 -57.49
C ASN A 399 7.05 34.70 -57.46
N LEU A 400 6.18 34.87 -58.45
CA LEU A 400 4.94 34.08 -58.59
C LEU A 400 5.24 32.59 -58.78
N THR A 401 6.22 32.25 -59.63
CA THR A 401 6.64 30.86 -59.88
C THR A 401 7.24 30.22 -58.63
N THR A 402 8.07 30.96 -57.89
CA THR A 402 8.67 30.47 -56.63
C THR A 402 7.62 30.25 -55.55
N ALA A 403 6.63 31.14 -55.45
CA ALA A 403 5.49 30.96 -54.53
C ALA A 403 4.68 29.71 -54.89
N LEU A 404 4.44 29.48 -56.19
CA LEU A 404 3.80 28.28 -56.71
C LEU A 404 4.61 27.02 -56.41
N ASP A 405 5.92 27.04 -56.63
CA ASP A 405 6.79 25.89 -56.39
C ASP A 405 6.84 25.54 -54.90
N LYS A 406 6.93 26.53 -54.00
CA LYS A 406 6.82 26.32 -52.55
C LYS A 406 5.48 25.71 -52.15
N THR A 407 4.39 26.17 -52.75
CA THR A 407 3.04 25.65 -52.49
C THR A 407 2.90 24.21 -53.02
N LYS A 408 3.47 23.90 -54.19
CA LYS A 408 3.56 22.53 -54.74
C LYS A 408 4.42 21.61 -53.86
N GLU A 409 5.53 22.10 -53.32
CA GLU A 409 6.36 21.35 -52.37
C GLU A 409 5.60 21.05 -51.08
N LEU A 410 4.86 22.02 -50.54
CA LEU A 410 3.97 21.80 -49.39
C LEU A 410 2.89 20.75 -49.71
N TYR A 411 2.23 20.85 -50.86
CA TYR A 411 1.26 19.85 -51.30
C TYR A 411 1.89 18.45 -51.42
N LYS A 412 3.08 18.35 -52.02
CA LYS A 412 3.81 17.09 -52.15
C LYS A 412 4.16 16.50 -50.78
N ALA A 413 4.61 17.32 -49.83
CA ALA A 413 4.91 16.90 -48.48
C ALA A 413 3.66 16.39 -47.74
N LEU A 414 2.54 17.12 -47.84
CA LEU A 414 1.25 16.70 -47.27
C LEU A 414 0.73 15.41 -47.91
N TYR A 415 0.87 15.27 -49.24
CA TYR A 415 0.50 14.06 -49.97
C TYR A 415 1.32 12.86 -49.52
N GLN A 416 2.64 13.00 -49.45
CA GLN A 416 3.54 11.94 -48.98
C GLN A 416 3.21 11.54 -47.55
N ARG A 417 3.03 12.52 -46.64
CA ARG A 417 2.64 12.28 -45.24
C ARG A 417 1.29 11.56 -45.14
N THR A 418 0.31 11.95 -45.95
CA THR A 418 -1.01 11.29 -46.00
C THR A 418 -0.90 9.85 -46.51
N LYS A 419 -0.01 9.58 -47.47
CA LYS A 419 0.27 8.21 -47.94
C LYS A 419 0.95 7.38 -46.87
N GLU A 420 1.98 7.92 -46.20
CA GLU A 420 2.63 7.27 -45.06
C GLU A 420 1.63 6.97 -43.94
N GLN A 421 0.77 7.92 -43.57
CA GLN A 421 -0.29 7.72 -42.57
C GLN A 421 -1.33 6.69 -43.01
N THR A 422 -1.67 6.62 -44.31
CA THR A 422 -2.60 5.61 -44.82
C THR A 422 -1.98 4.21 -44.77
N LEU A 423 -0.69 4.09 -45.06
CA LEU A 423 0.04 2.82 -44.94
C LEU A 423 0.20 2.40 -43.47
N ALA A 424 0.55 3.33 -42.59
CA ALA A 424 0.65 3.08 -41.15
C ALA A 424 -0.71 2.80 -40.50
N GLY A 425 -1.78 3.47 -40.95
CA GLY A 425 -3.15 3.25 -40.48
C GLY A 425 -3.73 1.87 -40.85
N ASN A 426 -3.07 1.11 -41.72
CA ASN A 426 -3.44 -0.29 -41.97
C ASN A 426 -2.73 -1.26 -41.01
N TYR A 427 -1.68 -0.82 -40.31
CA TYR A 427 -0.91 -1.58 -39.33
C TYR A 427 -1.00 -0.91 -37.95
N LEU A 428 -2.19 -0.95 -37.33
CA LEU A 428 -2.33 -0.55 -35.93
C LEU A 428 -1.89 -1.70 -35.03
N GLU A 429 -0.63 -1.67 -34.58
CA GLU A 429 -0.28 -2.43 -33.38
C GLU A 429 -1.00 -1.83 -32.15
N PRO A 430 -1.65 -2.68 -31.35
CA PRO A 430 -2.20 -2.26 -30.07
C PRO A 430 -1.12 -1.72 -29.13
N ASP A 431 -1.42 -0.63 -28.42
CA ASP A 431 -0.53 -0.06 -27.40
C ASP A 431 -0.46 -0.93 -26.13
N ALA A 432 -1.40 -1.86 -25.99
CA ALA A 432 -1.49 -2.83 -24.93
C ALA A 432 -1.54 -4.24 -25.53
N ILE A 433 -0.75 -5.15 -25.00
CA ILE A 433 -0.74 -6.55 -25.42
C ILE A 433 -1.04 -7.42 -24.20
N LEU A 434 -1.96 -8.37 -24.36
CA LEU A 434 -2.18 -9.40 -23.36
C LEU A 434 -0.94 -10.29 -23.31
N TYR A 435 -0.16 -10.17 -22.24
CA TYR A 435 1.11 -10.89 -22.07
C TYR A 435 0.89 -12.26 -21.44
N ASP A 436 0.10 -12.31 -20.36
CA ASP A 436 -0.26 -13.54 -19.66
C ASP A 436 -1.78 -13.54 -19.42
N PRO A 437 -2.55 -14.38 -20.12
CA PRO A 437 -4.00 -14.47 -19.90
C PRO A 437 -4.30 -15.08 -18.52
N ALA A 438 -5.36 -14.59 -17.89
CA ALA A 438 -5.87 -15.19 -16.66
C ALA A 438 -6.31 -16.63 -16.89
N VAL A 439 -5.84 -17.53 -16.02
CA VAL A 439 -6.30 -18.93 -15.95
C VAL A 439 -7.19 -19.13 -14.73
N PRO A 440 -8.14 -20.08 -14.76
CA PRO A 440 -8.94 -20.45 -13.59
C PRO A 440 -8.04 -20.90 -12.44
N ALA A 441 -8.26 -20.36 -11.24
CA ALA A 441 -7.44 -20.69 -10.09
C ALA A 441 -7.77 -22.09 -9.52
N ASP A 442 -6.75 -22.94 -9.35
CA ASP A 442 -6.90 -24.30 -8.82
C ASP A 442 -7.37 -24.36 -7.36
N HIS A 443 -7.02 -23.35 -6.57
CA HIS A 443 -7.34 -23.28 -5.14
C HIS A 443 -7.95 -21.91 -4.76
N PRO A 444 -8.87 -21.88 -3.79
CA PRO A 444 -9.46 -20.63 -3.35
C PRO A 444 -8.44 -19.76 -2.61
N SER A 445 -8.32 -18.50 -3.00
CA SER A 445 -7.37 -17.56 -2.40
C SER A 445 -7.86 -17.02 -1.06
N LYS A 446 -9.19 -16.95 -0.85
CA LYS A 446 -9.79 -16.41 0.38
C LYS A 446 -11.03 -17.21 0.83
N PRO A 447 -11.28 -17.30 2.15
CA PRO A 447 -10.36 -17.00 3.25
C PRO A 447 -9.34 -18.14 3.47
N ASN A 448 -8.17 -17.84 4.05
CA ASN A 448 -7.22 -18.87 4.46
C ASN A 448 -7.79 -19.62 5.69
N LYS A 449 -8.54 -20.69 5.43
CA LYS A 449 -9.27 -21.48 6.45
C LYS A 449 -8.34 -21.98 7.57
N ALA A 450 -7.09 -22.33 7.25
CA ALA A 450 -6.10 -22.77 8.23
C ALA A 450 -5.71 -21.64 9.19
N MET A 451 -5.43 -20.44 8.68
CA MET A 451 -5.06 -19.29 9.51
C MET A 451 -6.21 -18.82 10.41
N LEU A 452 -7.45 -18.87 9.93
CA LEU A 452 -8.63 -18.51 10.72
C LEU A 452 -8.85 -19.51 11.88
N LEU A 453 -8.67 -20.81 11.62
CA LEU A 453 -8.75 -21.86 12.65
C LEU A 453 -7.67 -21.68 13.72
N VAL A 454 -6.42 -21.38 13.32
CA VAL A 454 -5.34 -21.07 14.26
C VAL A 454 -5.69 -19.87 15.13
N MET A 455 -6.28 -18.82 14.56
CA MET A 455 -6.68 -17.62 15.30
C MET A 455 -7.75 -17.93 16.37
N VAL A 456 -8.78 -18.72 16.03
CA VAL A 456 -9.82 -19.12 16.98
C VAL A 456 -9.23 -19.93 18.13
N VAL A 457 -8.40 -20.93 17.82
CA VAL A 457 -7.74 -21.77 18.84
C VAL A 457 -6.87 -20.93 19.76
N MET A 458 -6.03 -20.05 19.21
CA MET A 458 -5.20 -19.14 20.01
C MET A 458 -6.03 -18.27 20.96
N LEU A 459 -7.11 -17.67 20.44
CA LEU A 459 -7.97 -16.79 21.24
C LEU A 459 -8.61 -17.57 22.40
N THR A 460 -9.13 -18.78 22.15
CA THR A 460 -9.69 -19.63 23.21
C THR A 460 -8.66 -20.07 24.25
N LEU A 461 -7.42 -20.31 23.84
CA LEU A 461 -6.33 -20.69 24.74
C LEU A 461 -5.97 -19.53 25.67
N ILE A 462 -5.88 -18.31 25.12
CA ILE A 462 -5.65 -17.09 25.91
C ILE A 462 -6.78 -16.88 26.92
N PHE A 463 -8.04 -16.93 26.50
CA PHE A 463 -9.18 -16.79 27.42
C PHE A 463 -9.21 -17.86 28.51
N SER A 464 -8.86 -19.10 28.18
CA SER A 464 -8.78 -20.19 29.15
C SER A 464 -7.70 -19.95 30.20
N VAL A 465 -6.51 -19.49 29.80
CA VAL A 465 -5.43 -19.11 30.73
C VAL A 465 -5.88 -17.98 31.66
N VAL A 466 -6.48 -16.92 31.10
CA VAL A 466 -7.00 -15.79 31.87
C VAL A 466 -8.05 -16.25 32.88
N TYR A 467 -8.99 -17.10 32.48
CA TYR A 467 -10.01 -17.65 33.36
C TYR A 467 -9.42 -18.39 34.57
N PHE A 468 -8.41 -19.24 34.36
CA PHE A 468 -7.75 -19.95 35.46
C PHE A 468 -6.96 -19.00 36.38
N ILE A 469 -6.32 -17.96 35.83
CA ILE A 469 -5.63 -16.94 36.64
C ILE A 469 -6.64 -16.20 37.52
N VAL A 470 -7.76 -15.74 36.96
CA VAL A 470 -8.82 -15.03 37.70
C VAL A 470 -9.42 -15.93 38.79
N LYS A 471 -9.72 -17.19 38.46
CA LYS A 471 -10.22 -18.17 39.42
C LYS A 471 -9.24 -18.36 40.60
N ALA A 472 -7.95 -18.45 40.31
CA ALA A 472 -6.91 -18.58 41.34
C ALA A 472 -6.75 -17.30 42.18
N ALA A 473 -6.93 -16.12 41.58
CA ALA A 473 -6.87 -14.84 42.27
C ALA A 473 -8.07 -14.63 43.22
N LEU A 474 -9.26 -15.12 42.85
CA LEU A 474 -10.48 -15.03 43.67
C LEU A 474 -10.53 -16.07 44.81
N ASP A 475 -9.67 -17.09 44.79
CA ASP A 475 -9.61 -18.09 45.86
C ASP A 475 -8.83 -17.55 47.07
N ASN A 476 -9.61 -17.16 48.10
CA ASN A 476 -9.12 -16.62 49.37
C ASN A 476 -9.20 -17.64 50.53
N SER A 477 -9.21 -18.94 50.22
CA SER A 477 -9.14 -20.01 51.23
C SER A 477 -7.78 -20.04 51.95
N ILE A 478 -7.77 -20.57 53.18
CA ILE A 478 -6.56 -20.70 54.01
C ILE A 478 -6.08 -22.15 53.97
N ASN A 479 -4.87 -22.37 53.46
CA ASN A 479 -4.33 -23.72 53.22
C ASN A 479 -3.06 -24.05 54.01
N SER A 480 -2.42 -23.07 54.65
CA SER A 480 -1.19 -23.26 55.43
C SER A 480 -1.14 -22.41 56.69
N ILE A 481 -0.32 -22.80 57.66
CA ILE A 481 -0.15 -22.07 58.94
C ILE A 481 0.30 -20.61 58.72
N SER A 482 1.22 -20.35 57.79
CA SER A 482 1.65 -18.99 57.48
C SER A 482 0.51 -18.12 56.95
N GLN A 483 -0.36 -18.69 56.10
CA GLN A 483 -1.56 -18.01 55.63
C GLN A 483 -2.54 -17.75 56.78
N MET A 484 -2.71 -18.70 57.70
CA MET A 484 -3.54 -18.56 58.90
C MET A 484 -3.06 -17.42 59.79
N LYS A 485 -1.76 -17.39 60.11
CA LYS A 485 -1.15 -16.31 60.90
C LYS A 485 -1.30 -14.95 60.21
N LYS A 486 -0.99 -14.88 58.91
CA LYS A 486 -1.00 -13.62 58.14
C LYS A 486 -2.41 -13.07 57.92
N ARG A 487 -3.39 -13.94 57.62
CA ARG A 487 -4.76 -13.52 57.24
C ARG A 487 -5.72 -13.40 58.43
N LEU A 488 -5.51 -14.17 59.50
CA LEU A 488 -6.43 -14.19 60.66
C LEU A 488 -5.86 -13.52 61.90
N ASN A 489 -4.55 -13.23 61.94
CA ASN A 489 -3.88 -12.69 63.11
C ASN A 489 -4.12 -13.52 64.39
N VAL A 490 -4.02 -14.84 64.26
CA VAL A 490 -4.13 -15.79 65.38
C VAL A 490 -2.82 -16.56 65.57
N ALA A 491 -2.52 -16.91 66.82
CA ALA A 491 -1.36 -17.72 67.16
C ALA A 491 -1.53 -19.14 66.59
N PRO A 492 -0.58 -19.63 65.76
CA PRO A 492 -0.64 -20.99 65.25
C PRO A 492 -0.13 -21.98 66.31
N VAL A 493 -1.04 -22.82 66.81
CA VAL A 493 -0.73 -23.83 67.84
C VAL A 493 -0.14 -25.10 67.20
N GLY A 494 -0.57 -25.44 65.99
CA GLY A 494 -0.01 -26.55 65.23
C GLY A 494 -0.82 -26.90 63.98
N GLU A 495 -0.41 -27.95 63.28
CA GLU A 495 -1.14 -28.52 62.15
C GLU A 495 -1.23 -30.05 62.24
N ILE A 496 -2.28 -30.61 61.65
CA ILE A 496 -2.50 -32.05 61.50
C ILE A 496 -2.67 -32.33 60.01
N ARG A 497 -1.90 -33.29 59.48
CA ARG A 497 -1.97 -33.69 58.06
C ARG A 497 -3.30 -34.36 57.73
N THR A 498 -3.64 -34.39 56.45
CA THR A 498 -4.74 -35.22 55.94
C THR A 498 -4.35 -36.71 56.02
N PHE A 499 -5.29 -37.52 56.52
CA PHE A 499 -5.22 -38.98 56.47
C PHE A 499 -6.22 -39.53 55.44
N ALA A 500 -6.03 -40.77 54.99
CA ALA A 500 -6.86 -41.38 53.95
C ALA A 500 -8.36 -41.28 54.24
N ASN A 501 -9.14 -40.96 53.20
CA ASN A 501 -10.59 -40.80 53.30
C ASN A 501 -11.25 -42.11 53.76
N GLY A 502 -12.17 -42.02 54.74
CA GLY A 502 -12.90 -43.18 55.28
C GLY A 502 -12.33 -43.75 56.59
N THR A 503 -11.18 -43.26 57.05
CA THR A 503 -10.59 -43.65 58.34
C THR A 503 -11.45 -43.12 59.50
N ARG A 504 -11.85 -43.98 60.45
CA ARG A 504 -12.61 -43.55 61.63
C ARG A 504 -11.74 -42.69 62.55
N ARG A 505 -12.34 -41.77 63.32
CA ARG A 505 -11.63 -40.89 64.27
C ARG A 505 -10.75 -41.68 65.23
N SER A 506 -11.30 -42.74 65.84
CA SER A 506 -10.57 -43.63 66.74
C SER A 506 -9.35 -44.30 66.11
N GLN A 507 -9.41 -44.63 64.82
CA GLN A 507 -8.26 -45.15 64.07
C GLN A 507 -7.21 -44.06 63.83
N VAL A 508 -7.63 -42.83 63.48
CA VAL A 508 -6.70 -41.70 63.32
C VAL A 508 -6.00 -41.37 64.64
N VAL A 509 -6.72 -41.40 65.77
CA VAL A 509 -6.14 -41.21 67.09
C VAL A 509 -5.06 -42.25 67.36
N ARG A 510 -5.37 -43.54 67.15
CA ARG A 510 -4.38 -44.63 67.32
C ARG A 510 -3.16 -44.47 66.44
N LEU A 511 -3.35 -44.18 65.14
CA LEU A 511 -2.25 -43.96 64.20
C LEU A 511 -1.30 -42.84 64.66
N ILE A 512 -1.86 -41.76 65.21
CA ILE A 512 -1.06 -40.64 65.72
C ILE A 512 -0.38 -41.01 67.04
N THR A 513 -1.08 -41.68 67.96
CA THR A 513 -0.54 -41.96 69.31
C THR A 513 0.44 -43.13 69.35
N GLU A 514 0.32 -44.11 68.45
CA GLU A 514 1.19 -45.29 68.40
C GLU A 514 2.51 -45.02 67.65
N ALA A 515 2.53 -44.02 66.76
CA ALA A 515 3.72 -43.64 66.00
C ALA A 515 4.49 -42.50 66.72
N PRO A 516 5.74 -42.72 67.17
CA PRO A 516 6.50 -41.75 67.97
C PRO A 516 6.67 -40.37 67.30
N LEU A 517 6.78 -40.34 65.97
CA LEU A 517 6.97 -39.08 65.23
C LEU A 517 5.66 -38.34 64.92
N ASP A 518 4.53 -39.05 64.90
CA ASP A 518 3.21 -38.42 64.70
C ASP A 518 2.68 -37.90 66.04
N VAL A 519 2.95 -38.60 67.15
CA VAL A 519 2.54 -38.15 68.50
C VAL A 519 3.28 -36.88 68.94
N ASP A 520 4.51 -36.68 68.46
CA ASP A 520 5.30 -35.45 68.65
C ASP A 520 4.54 -34.19 68.18
N ILE A 521 3.71 -34.29 67.14
CA ILE A 521 2.87 -33.18 66.66
C ILE A 521 1.92 -32.73 67.78
N VAL A 522 1.29 -33.70 68.45
CA VAL A 522 0.32 -33.43 69.52
C VAL A 522 1.04 -32.97 70.80
N HIS A 523 2.19 -33.56 71.12
CA HIS A 523 3.01 -33.11 72.25
C HIS A 523 3.56 -31.69 72.04
N SER A 524 3.89 -31.32 70.79
CA SER A 524 4.29 -29.95 70.44
C SER A 524 3.15 -28.97 70.65
N MET A 525 1.92 -29.31 70.22
CA MET A 525 0.72 -28.51 70.51
C MET A 525 0.47 -28.36 72.01
N ARG A 526 0.55 -29.46 72.77
CA ARG A 526 0.43 -29.47 74.23
C ARG A 526 1.46 -28.54 74.89
N THR A 527 2.73 -28.66 74.47
CA THR A 527 3.83 -27.85 74.99
C THR A 527 3.64 -26.37 74.66
N HIS A 528 3.19 -26.05 73.44
CA HIS A 528 2.87 -24.68 73.03
C HIS A 528 1.78 -24.07 73.90
N ILE A 529 0.72 -24.83 74.21
CA ILE A 529 -0.38 -24.39 75.09
C ILE A 529 0.14 -24.16 76.51
N LEU A 530 0.91 -25.09 77.07
CA LEU A 530 1.47 -24.98 78.43
C LEU A 530 2.41 -23.78 78.59
N LEU A 531 3.26 -23.50 77.60
CA LEU A 531 4.19 -22.37 77.63
C LEU A 531 3.50 -21.03 77.43
N SER A 532 2.49 -20.99 76.55
CA SER A 532 1.80 -19.73 76.22
C SER A 532 0.75 -19.35 77.26
N HIS A 533 0.08 -20.35 77.86
CA HIS A 533 -1.04 -20.15 78.79
C HIS A 533 -0.98 -21.15 79.97
N PRO A 534 0.02 -21.03 80.87
CA PRO A 534 0.28 -22.01 81.93
C PRO A 534 -0.84 -22.12 82.97
N SER A 535 -1.63 -21.07 83.16
CA SER A 535 -2.75 -21.02 84.11
C SER A 535 -4.06 -21.60 83.57
N CYS A 536 -4.14 -21.95 82.28
CA CYS A 536 -5.36 -22.50 81.69
C CYS A 536 -5.53 -23.97 82.10
N GLN A 537 -6.53 -24.23 82.96
CA GLN A 537 -6.95 -25.55 83.39
C GLN A 537 -8.05 -26.11 82.49
N THR A 538 -9.05 -25.29 82.15
CA THR A 538 -10.21 -25.68 81.33
C THR A 538 -10.09 -25.09 79.93
N ILE A 539 -9.90 -25.95 78.93
CA ILE A 539 -9.72 -25.55 77.53
C ILE A 539 -10.87 -26.10 76.69
N ALA A 540 -11.59 -25.19 76.03
CA ALA A 540 -12.58 -25.56 75.04
C ALA A 540 -11.94 -25.69 73.65
N ILE A 541 -12.45 -26.64 72.87
CA ILE A 541 -12.08 -26.85 71.48
C ILE A 541 -13.33 -26.63 70.64
N SER A 542 -13.26 -25.66 69.74
CA SER A 542 -14.35 -25.29 68.84
C SER A 542 -13.81 -25.01 67.43
N SER A 543 -14.70 -24.78 66.49
CA SER A 543 -14.37 -24.61 65.07
C SER A 543 -15.34 -23.63 64.41
N THR A 544 -15.08 -23.28 63.15
CA THR A 544 -15.96 -22.41 62.36
C THR A 544 -17.26 -23.13 62.04
N GLU A 545 -17.15 -24.38 61.57
CA GLU A 545 -18.29 -25.19 61.10
C GLU A 545 -18.17 -26.67 61.50
N HIS A 546 -19.21 -27.48 61.23
CA HIS A 546 -19.18 -28.93 61.43
C HIS A 546 -18.00 -29.61 60.74
N GLY A 547 -17.50 -30.69 61.33
CA GLY A 547 -16.63 -31.63 60.61
C GLY A 547 -15.21 -31.13 60.32
N GLU A 548 -14.78 -30.05 60.98
CA GLU A 548 -13.41 -29.53 60.90
C GLU A 548 -12.40 -30.32 61.75
N GLY A 549 -12.88 -31.18 62.65
CA GLY A 549 -12.06 -32.08 63.46
C GLY A 549 -11.85 -31.64 64.91
N ARG A 550 -12.74 -30.81 65.46
CA ARG A 550 -12.79 -30.43 66.88
C ARG A 550 -12.67 -31.63 67.84
N SER A 551 -13.53 -32.64 67.67
CA SER A 551 -13.53 -33.86 68.49
C SER A 551 -12.25 -34.69 68.34
N LEU A 552 -11.64 -34.69 67.15
CA LEU A 552 -10.35 -35.37 66.94
C LEU A 552 -9.25 -34.68 67.75
N LEU A 553 -9.15 -33.35 67.63
CA LEU A 553 -8.16 -32.58 68.37
C LEU A 553 -8.41 -32.67 69.89
N ALA A 554 -9.66 -32.67 70.33
CA ALA A 554 -10.03 -32.82 71.74
C ALA A 554 -9.57 -34.14 72.32
N HIS A 555 -9.80 -35.24 71.62
CA HIS A 555 -9.30 -36.54 72.02
C HIS A 555 -7.77 -36.56 72.06
N LEU A 556 -7.09 -36.12 71.00
CA LEU A 556 -5.62 -36.12 70.91
C LEU A 556 -4.98 -35.28 72.04
N LEU A 557 -5.47 -34.07 72.28
CA LEU A 557 -4.95 -33.22 73.35
C LEU A 557 -5.24 -33.82 74.73
N ALA A 558 -6.43 -34.37 74.97
CA ALA A 558 -6.75 -35.01 76.25
C ALA A 558 -5.86 -36.22 76.53
N THR A 559 -5.61 -37.08 75.53
CA THR A 559 -4.63 -38.17 75.62
C THR A 559 -3.24 -37.65 75.92
N SER A 560 -2.80 -36.58 75.24
CA SER A 560 -1.48 -35.98 75.43
C SER A 560 -1.30 -35.37 76.84
N PHE A 561 -2.31 -34.69 77.39
CA PHE A 561 -2.28 -34.16 78.76
C PHE A 561 -2.37 -35.27 79.82
N SER A 562 -3.04 -36.39 79.53
CA SER A 562 -3.17 -37.50 80.47
C SER A 562 -1.85 -38.22 80.80
N VAL A 563 -0.78 -37.97 80.04
CA VAL A 563 0.54 -38.55 80.31
C VAL A 563 1.08 -38.13 81.68
N ASP A 564 0.87 -36.88 82.08
CA ASP A 564 1.41 -36.28 83.31
C ASP A 564 0.37 -35.56 84.16
N GLN A 565 -0.85 -35.33 83.66
CA GLN A 565 -1.92 -34.61 84.37
C GLN A 565 -3.19 -35.46 84.46
N LYS A 566 -3.84 -35.45 85.63
CA LYS A 566 -5.19 -36.02 85.77
C LYS A 566 -6.17 -35.19 84.93
N THR A 567 -6.62 -35.76 83.81
CA THR A 567 -7.31 -35.07 82.72
C THR A 567 -8.75 -35.56 82.58
N LEU A 568 -9.68 -34.64 82.39
CA LEU A 568 -11.07 -34.91 82.04
C LEU A 568 -11.36 -34.43 80.62
N LEU A 569 -11.92 -35.31 79.79
CA LEU A 569 -12.46 -34.97 78.48
C LEU A 569 -13.99 -34.89 78.59
N ILE A 570 -14.59 -33.77 78.18
CA ILE A 570 -16.04 -33.55 78.22
C ILE A 570 -16.56 -33.39 76.79
N ASP A 571 -17.63 -34.11 76.44
CA ASP A 571 -18.37 -33.90 75.19
C ASP A 571 -19.57 -32.98 75.45
N LEU A 572 -19.48 -31.72 75.00
CA LEU A 572 -20.56 -30.71 75.09
C LEU A 572 -21.22 -30.43 73.73
N ASP A 573 -20.99 -31.26 72.71
CA ASP A 573 -21.69 -31.10 71.44
C ASP A 573 -22.95 -31.97 71.36
N PHE A 574 -24.05 -31.36 71.79
CA PHE A 574 -25.38 -31.97 71.73
C PHE A 574 -25.91 -32.14 70.29
N PHE A 575 -25.26 -31.56 69.28
CA PHE A 575 -25.70 -31.60 67.88
C PHE A 575 -24.95 -32.63 67.03
N ASN A 576 -23.94 -33.31 67.61
CA ASN A 576 -23.12 -34.28 66.90
C ASN A 576 -23.36 -35.72 67.37
N ASP A 577 -24.23 -36.44 66.67
CA ASP A 577 -24.53 -37.85 66.96
C ASP A 577 -23.38 -38.82 66.66
N GLY A 578 -22.38 -38.36 65.88
CA GLY A 578 -21.12 -39.08 65.61
C GLY A 578 -19.91 -38.53 66.40
N GLY A 579 -20.16 -37.91 67.55
CA GLY A 579 -19.17 -37.22 68.39
C GLY A 579 -18.26 -38.12 69.23
N LEU A 580 -17.67 -37.58 70.30
CA LEU A 580 -16.80 -38.32 71.21
C LEU A 580 -17.56 -39.39 71.99
N THR A 581 -18.81 -39.10 72.35
CA THR A 581 -19.66 -40.01 73.11
C THR A 581 -19.83 -41.36 72.42
N GLN A 582 -19.99 -41.38 71.09
CA GLN A 582 -20.10 -42.63 70.33
C GLN A 582 -18.78 -43.42 70.31
N ASP A 583 -17.64 -42.73 70.34
CA ASP A 583 -16.32 -43.36 70.26
C ASP A 583 -15.85 -43.93 71.61
N LEU A 584 -16.23 -43.30 72.72
CA LEU A 584 -15.62 -43.50 74.04
C LEU A 584 -16.59 -44.03 75.11
N ALA A 585 -17.90 -43.94 74.90
CA ALA A 585 -18.89 -44.36 75.88
C ALA A 585 -19.89 -45.40 75.32
N PRO A 586 -20.48 -46.23 76.20
CA PRO A 586 -21.59 -47.11 75.82
C PRO A 586 -22.81 -46.31 75.29
N PRO A 587 -23.64 -46.88 74.39
CA PRO A 587 -24.79 -46.19 73.81
C PRO A 587 -25.81 -45.62 74.81
N SER A 588 -25.88 -46.19 76.02
CA SER A 588 -26.79 -45.79 77.10
C SER A 588 -26.08 -45.07 78.25
N ALA A 589 -24.92 -44.46 77.99
CA ALA A 589 -24.17 -43.76 79.03
C ALA A 589 -24.89 -42.47 79.47
N ILE A 590 -25.04 -42.32 80.78
CA ILE A 590 -25.49 -41.10 81.44
C ILE A 590 -24.36 -40.07 81.34
N GLY A 591 -24.68 -38.81 81.03
CA GLY A 591 -23.66 -37.81 80.75
C GLY A 591 -24.03 -36.41 81.23
N MET A 592 -23.46 -35.41 80.57
CA MET A 592 -23.60 -34.01 80.93
C MET A 592 -25.06 -33.55 80.97
N ALA A 593 -25.91 -34.01 80.04
CA ALA A 593 -27.32 -33.64 79.99
C ALA A 593 -28.06 -34.02 81.29
N GLU A 594 -27.90 -35.24 81.77
CA GLU A 594 -28.55 -35.74 82.98
C GLU A 594 -27.94 -35.13 84.26
N LEU A 595 -26.62 -34.88 84.27
CA LEU A 595 -25.96 -34.15 85.35
C LEU A 595 -26.52 -32.73 85.48
N LEU A 596 -26.64 -32.01 84.36
CA LEU A 596 -27.18 -30.64 84.35
C LEU A 596 -28.64 -30.56 84.79
N GLN A 597 -29.39 -31.66 84.63
CA GLN A 597 -30.77 -31.80 85.07
C GLN A 597 -30.89 -32.31 86.52
N GLY A 598 -29.78 -32.61 87.20
CA GLY A 598 -29.77 -33.14 88.56
C GLY A 598 -30.33 -34.57 88.68
N GLN A 599 -30.37 -35.33 87.58
CA GLN A 599 -30.98 -36.66 87.52
C GLN A 599 -30.02 -37.78 87.96
N SER A 600 -28.72 -37.51 88.07
CA SER A 600 -27.71 -38.49 88.44
C SER A 600 -26.52 -37.85 89.14
N PRO A 601 -25.82 -38.57 90.03
CA PRO A 601 -24.60 -38.07 90.67
C PRO A 601 -23.41 -38.08 89.70
N LEU A 602 -22.45 -37.16 89.90
CA LEU A 602 -21.28 -36.99 89.04
C LEU A 602 -20.48 -38.29 88.85
N ASP A 603 -20.24 -39.05 89.91
CA ASP A 603 -19.42 -40.26 89.85
C ASP A 603 -20.03 -41.38 88.98
N ALA A 604 -21.35 -41.39 88.79
CA ALA A 604 -22.04 -42.37 87.94
C ALA A 604 -21.96 -42.03 86.44
N ALA A 605 -21.67 -40.77 86.09
CA ALA A 605 -21.59 -40.30 84.71
C ALA A 605 -20.16 -40.34 84.14
N LEU A 606 -19.14 -40.57 84.98
CA LEU A 606 -17.74 -40.60 84.55
C LEU A 606 -17.35 -41.96 83.98
N VAL A 607 -16.75 -41.95 82.79
CA VAL A 607 -16.19 -43.13 82.12
C VAL A 607 -14.67 -43.09 82.20
N THR A 608 -14.03 -44.11 82.77
CA THR A 608 -12.56 -44.18 82.85
C THR A 608 -12.00 -44.72 81.53
N ILE A 609 -11.13 -43.95 80.87
CA ILE A 609 -10.47 -44.32 79.61
C ILE A 609 -9.06 -44.85 79.86
N SER A 610 -8.29 -44.17 80.72
CA SER A 610 -6.96 -44.60 81.19
C SER A 610 -6.74 -44.17 82.64
N GLU A 611 -5.60 -44.52 83.24
CA GLU A 611 -5.27 -44.19 84.64
C GLU A 611 -5.46 -42.69 84.98
N ASN A 612 -5.09 -41.82 84.04
CA ASN A 612 -5.14 -40.37 84.19
C ASN A 612 -6.16 -39.68 83.26
N LEU A 613 -6.96 -40.43 82.50
CA LEU A 613 -7.97 -39.88 81.59
C LEU A 613 -9.37 -40.39 81.92
N SER A 614 -10.23 -39.47 82.34
CA SER A 614 -11.68 -39.70 82.46
C SER A 614 -12.41 -39.01 81.31
N PHE A 615 -13.55 -39.57 80.92
CA PHE A 615 -14.44 -39.03 79.90
C PHE A 615 -15.83 -38.80 80.49
N LEU A 616 -16.41 -37.62 80.22
CA LEU A 616 -17.78 -37.29 80.53
C LEU A 616 -18.57 -37.20 79.21
N PRO A 617 -19.43 -38.20 78.91
CA PRO A 617 -20.24 -38.22 77.69
C PRO A 617 -21.28 -37.09 77.71
N ARG A 618 -21.84 -36.79 76.54
CA ARG A 618 -22.87 -35.73 76.39
C ARG A 618 -24.19 -36.07 77.08
N GLY A 619 -24.56 -37.34 77.12
CA GLY A 619 -25.86 -37.80 77.64
C GLY A 619 -27.03 -37.56 76.68
N HIS A 620 -28.26 -37.84 77.13
CA HIS A 620 -29.48 -37.64 76.34
C HIS A 620 -30.10 -36.27 76.65
N ALA A 621 -29.97 -35.32 75.72
CA ALA A 621 -30.56 -34.00 75.86
C ALA A 621 -32.09 -34.05 75.70
N SER A 622 -32.82 -33.96 76.82
CA SER A 622 -34.29 -33.81 76.85
C SER A 622 -34.77 -32.36 76.72
N MET A 623 -33.85 -31.39 76.83
CA MET A 623 -34.10 -29.95 76.75
C MET A 623 -33.05 -29.25 75.86
N SER A 624 -33.30 -27.99 75.49
CA SER A 624 -32.38 -27.19 74.66
C SER A 624 -30.99 -27.04 75.31
N SER A 625 -29.92 -27.23 74.53
CA SER A 625 -28.53 -27.06 74.98
C SER A 625 -28.27 -25.68 75.59
N LEU A 626 -28.86 -24.64 75.00
CA LEU A 626 -28.70 -23.26 75.47
C LEU A 626 -29.24 -23.08 76.89
N LEU A 627 -30.39 -23.68 77.20
CA LEU A 627 -30.98 -23.60 78.54
C LEU A 627 -30.11 -24.33 79.57
N MET A 628 -29.64 -25.53 79.21
CA MET A 628 -28.78 -26.34 80.09
C MET A 628 -27.44 -25.64 80.39
N LEU A 629 -26.79 -25.09 79.36
CA LEU A 629 -25.49 -24.40 79.48
C LEU A 629 -25.59 -23.00 80.11
N SER A 630 -26.77 -22.37 80.10
CA SER A 630 -27.01 -21.08 80.77
C SER A 630 -27.28 -21.21 82.27
N SER A 631 -27.47 -22.43 82.79
CA SER A 631 -27.84 -22.66 84.18
C SER A 631 -26.68 -22.39 85.17
N GLU A 632 -27.00 -21.90 86.38
CA GLU A 632 -26.02 -21.76 87.47
C GLU A 632 -25.49 -23.12 87.96
N HIS A 633 -26.26 -24.18 87.73
CA HIS A 633 -25.85 -25.54 88.06
C HIS A 633 -24.62 -25.97 87.24
N PHE A 634 -24.54 -25.54 85.97
CA PHE A 634 -23.36 -25.79 85.13
C PHE A 634 -22.09 -25.14 85.70
N VAL A 635 -22.19 -23.90 86.20
CA VAL A 635 -21.06 -23.20 86.83
C VAL A 635 -20.60 -23.93 88.09
N THR A 636 -21.54 -24.38 88.92
CA THR A 636 -21.26 -25.11 90.15
C THR A 636 -20.61 -26.47 89.87
N LEU A 637 -21.14 -27.21 88.90
CA LEU A 637 -20.59 -28.50 88.46
C LEU A 637 -19.18 -28.35 87.89
N MET A 638 -18.94 -27.35 87.05
CA MET A 638 -17.60 -27.08 86.52
C MET A 638 -16.62 -26.67 87.62
N ALA A 639 -17.04 -25.92 88.64
CA ALA A 639 -16.21 -25.61 89.79
C ALA A 639 -15.83 -26.87 90.58
N GLU A 640 -16.77 -27.81 90.78
CA GLU A 640 -16.48 -29.11 91.39
C GLU A 640 -15.47 -29.92 90.56
N LEU A 641 -15.68 -30.01 89.24
CA LEU A 641 -14.78 -30.72 88.33
C LEU A 641 -13.35 -30.14 88.35
N ARG A 642 -13.23 -28.82 88.45
CA ARG A 642 -11.93 -28.13 88.56
C ARG A 642 -11.17 -28.47 89.84
N THR A 643 -11.83 -28.91 90.91
CA THR A 643 -11.12 -29.40 92.10
C THR A 643 -10.58 -30.81 91.94
N ARG A 644 -11.19 -31.63 91.06
CA ARG A 644 -10.87 -33.06 90.91
C ARG A 644 -9.85 -33.35 89.80
N TYR A 645 -9.72 -32.46 88.82
CA TYR A 645 -8.90 -32.65 87.62
C TYR A 645 -7.93 -31.49 87.40
N GLN A 646 -6.69 -31.79 87.03
CA GLN A 646 -5.67 -30.79 86.72
C GLN A 646 -5.85 -30.18 85.33
N ARG A 647 -6.49 -30.92 84.41
CA ARG A 647 -6.79 -30.49 83.05
C ARG A 647 -8.21 -30.89 82.69
N ILE A 648 -8.96 -29.97 82.10
CA ILE A 648 -10.28 -30.25 81.55
C ILE A 648 -10.29 -29.81 80.09
N ILE A 649 -10.50 -30.76 79.18
CA ILE A 649 -10.64 -30.52 77.75
C ILE A 649 -12.12 -30.67 77.40
N VAL A 650 -12.69 -29.66 76.77
CA VAL A 650 -14.12 -29.62 76.47
C VAL A 650 -14.32 -29.53 74.96
N ASP A 651 -14.97 -30.53 74.37
CA ASP A 651 -15.34 -30.53 72.96
C ASP A 651 -16.68 -29.80 72.77
N VAL A 652 -16.68 -28.68 72.05
CA VAL A 652 -17.82 -27.76 71.96
C VAL A 652 -18.26 -27.54 70.53
N ALA A 653 -19.56 -27.47 70.27
CA ALA A 653 -20.13 -27.26 68.95
C ALA A 653 -19.50 -26.05 68.21
N ALA A 654 -19.58 -26.08 66.88
CA ALA A 654 -18.99 -25.04 66.04
C ALA A 654 -19.71 -23.68 66.23
N VAL A 655 -18.95 -22.59 66.12
CA VAL A 655 -19.43 -21.23 66.44
C VAL A 655 -20.57 -20.76 65.53
N ASN A 656 -20.63 -21.24 64.28
CA ASN A 656 -21.73 -20.90 63.37
C ASN A 656 -22.96 -21.80 63.53
N GLN A 657 -22.85 -22.92 64.26
CA GLN A 657 -23.98 -23.82 64.49
C GLN A 657 -24.82 -23.36 65.66
N THR A 658 -24.17 -23.12 66.80
CA THR A 658 -24.84 -22.78 68.05
C THR A 658 -24.07 -21.71 68.83
N GLN A 659 -24.75 -21.11 69.80
CA GLN A 659 -24.15 -20.17 70.75
C GLN A 659 -23.50 -20.86 71.95
N ASP A 660 -23.37 -22.20 71.95
CA ASP A 660 -22.86 -22.96 73.09
C ASP A 660 -21.46 -22.51 73.50
N SER A 661 -20.58 -22.27 72.51
CA SER A 661 -19.22 -21.74 72.73
C SER A 661 -19.17 -20.37 73.41
N GLN A 662 -20.21 -19.55 73.25
CA GLN A 662 -20.32 -18.25 73.90
C GLN A 662 -20.83 -18.38 75.34
N LEU A 663 -21.74 -19.33 75.61
CA LEU A 663 -22.31 -19.54 76.95
C LEU A 663 -21.29 -20.17 77.91
N ILE A 664 -20.50 -21.12 77.43
CA ILE A 664 -19.48 -21.77 78.26
C ILE A 664 -18.28 -20.87 78.56
N SER A 665 -18.17 -19.68 77.94
CA SER A 665 -17.02 -18.78 78.14
C SER A 665 -16.80 -18.39 79.61
N ARG A 666 -17.84 -18.51 80.44
CA ARG A 666 -17.84 -18.23 81.87
C ARG A 666 -17.14 -19.29 82.72
N VAL A 667 -17.01 -20.52 82.21
CA VAL A 667 -16.47 -21.68 82.97
C VAL A 667 -15.16 -22.22 82.39
N ILE A 668 -14.74 -21.71 81.24
CA ILE A 668 -13.49 -22.08 80.56
C ILE A 668 -12.43 -20.99 80.73
N ASP A 669 -11.15 -21.36 80.67
CA ASP A 669 -10.04 -20.42 80.75
C ASP A 669 -9.58 -19.96 79.35
N GLY A 670 -9.81 -20.78 78.32
CA GLY A 670 -9.48 -20.42 76.95
C GLY A 670 -10.00 -21.38 75.90
N VAL A 671 -9.90 -20.96 74.64
CA VAL A 671 -10.40 -21.68 73.47
C VAL A 671 -9.25 -21.96 72.50
N VAL A 672 -9.14 -23.21 72.04
CA VAL A 672 -8.31 -23.59 70.89
C VAL A 672 -9.24 -23.78 69.69
N PHE A 673 -8.95 -23.07 68.61
CA PHE A 673 -9.82 -23.03 67.43
C PHE A 673 -9.33 -23.97 66.33
N VAL A 674 -10.18 -24.83 65.79
CA VAL A 674 -9.82 -25.78 64.73
C VAL A 674 -10.26 -25.27 63.38
N LEU A 675 -9.36 -25.29 62.41
CA LEU A 675 -9.60 -24.84 61.04
C LEU A 675 -9.30 -25.96 60.06
N LYS A 676 -10.26 -26.31 59.19
CA LYS A 676 -9.99 -27.25 58.11
C LYS A 676 -9.27 -26.54 56.96
N ALA A 677 -8.09 -27.03 56.58
CA ALA A 677 -7.33 -26.49 55.45
C ALA A 677 -8.16 -26.48 54.15
N GLY A 678 -8.19 -25.33 53.48
CA GLY A 678 -8.85 -25.14 52.17
C GLY A 678 -10.38 -25.10 52.21
N ALA A 679 -11.02 -25.22 53.37
CA ALA A 679 -12.48 -25.31 53.47
C ALA A 679 -13.18 -23.96 53.44
N TRP A 680 -12.63 -22.96 54.13
CA TRP A 680 -13.30 -21.66 54.35
C TRP A 680 -12.44 -20.49 53.91
N ARG A 681 -13.11 -19.41 53.48
CA ARG A 681 -12.45 -18.14 53.14
C ARG A 681 -12.01 -17.45 54.43
N ALA A 682 -10.93 -16.68 54.35
CA ALA A 682 -10.37 -16.02 55.51
C ALA A 682 -11.37 -15.11 56.26
N GLY A 683 -12.26 -14.42 55.55
CA GLY A 683 -13.28 -13.56 56.16
C GLY A 683 -14.30 -14.33 57.01
N ASP A 684 -14.76 -15.49 56.54
CA ASP A 684 -15.76 -16.30 57.25
C ASP A 684 -15.20 -16.85 58.56
N VAL A 685 -13.94 -17.29 58.52
CA VAL A 685 -13.20 -17.76 59.69
C VAL A 685 -12.95 -16.62 60.68
N LEU A 686 -12.57 -15.45 60.19
CA LEU A 686 -12.29 -14.28 61.03
C LEU A 686 -13.56 -13.86 61.81
N ASN A 687 -14.72 -13.84 61.14
CA ASN A 687 -16.00 -13.57 61.78
C ASN A 687 -16.32 -14.57 62.91
N ALA A 688 -16.03 -15.87 62.71
CA ALA A 688 -16.24 -16.88 63.75
C ALA A 688 -15.29 -16.70 64.93
N ILE A 689 -14.02 -16.35 64.68
CA ILE A 689 -13.05 -16.05 65.73
C ILE A 689 -13.45 -14.80 66.54
N GLU A 690 -13.95 -13.76 65.87
CA GLU A 690 -14.43 -12.54 66.53
C GLU A 690 -15.61 -12.81 67.46
N LYS A 691 -16.56 -13.67 67.06
CA LYS A 691 -17.67 -14.10 67.92
C LYS A 691 -17.18 -14.73 69.23
N VAL A 692 -16.08 -15.47 69.21
CA VAL A 692 -15.47 -16.07 70.42
C VAL A 692 -14.77 -15.00 71.27
N LYS A 693 -13.97 -14.13 70.63
CA LYS A 693 -13.23 -13.05 71.32
C LYS A 693 -14.15 -12.03 72.00
N HIS A 694 -15.30 -11.70 71.41
CA HIS A 694 -16.25 -10.73 71.97
C HIS A 694 -16.85 -11.15 73.33
N HIS A 695 -16.86 -12.44 73.66
CA HIS A 695 -17.53 -12.97 74.85
C HIS A 695 -16.57 -13.29 76.01
N ARG A 696 -15.45 -12.55 76.09
CA ARG A 696 -14.40 -12.63 77.14
C ARG A 696 -13.65 -13.98 77.25
N ALA A 697 -13.81 -14.88 76.28
CA ALA A 697 -12.99 -16.08 76.20
C ALA A 697 -11.58 -15.73 75.67
N VAL A 698 -10.53 -16.25 76.31
CA VAL A 698 -9.15 -16.11 75.83
C VAL A 698 -8.94 -17.07 74.65
N LEU A 699 -8.70 -16.54 73.45
CA LEU A 699 -8.30 -17.37 72.32
C LEU A 699 -6.83 -17.76 72.47
N ILE A 700 -6.57 -19.02 72.82
CA ILE A 700 -5.22 -19.58 73.01
C ILE A 700 -4.49 -19.61 71.66
N GLY A 701 -5.20 -19.98 70.60
CA GLY A 701 -4.69 -19.99 69.22
C GLY A 701 -5.52 -20.91 68.33
N ALA A 702 -5.00 -21.19 67.14
CA ALA A 702 -5.66 -22.02 66.14
C ALA A 702 -4.79 -23.21 65.69
N VAL A 703 -5.45 -24.34 65.45
CA VAL A 703 -4.85 -25.56 64.89
C VAL A 703 -5.43 -25.80 63.50
N MET A 704 -4.56 -26.02 62.53
CA MET A 704 -4.98 -26.35 61.17
C MET A 704 -5.09 -27.86 61.00
N ASN A 705 -6.27 -28.37 60.69
CA ASN A 705 -6.51 -29.79 60.48
C ASN A 705 -6.65 -30.12 58.98
N ARG A 706 -6.35 -31.36 58.61
CA ARG A 706 -6.40 -31.88 57.24
C ARG A 706 -5.51 -31.11 56.26
N VAL A 707 -4.35 -30.65 56.72
CA VAL A 707 -3.36 -29.98 55.85
C VAL A 707 -2.84 -30.97 54.82
N ALA A 708 -2.84 -30.57 53.55
CA ALA A 708 -2.25 -31.37 52.49
C ALA A 708 -0.72 -31.38 52.65
N ASP A 709 -0.07 -32.50 52.34
CA ASP A 709 1.37 -32.70 52.55
C ASP A 709 2.25 -31.57 51.99
N LYS A 710 1.88 -31.04 50.82
CA LYS A 710 2.58 -29.93 50.16
C LYS A 710 2.51 -28.58 50.90
N ASN A 711 1.59 -28.44 51.84
CA ASN A 711 1.32 -27.21 52.58
C ASN A 711 1.75 -27.32 54.06
N LEU A 712 2.34 -28.43 54.48
CA LEU A 712 2.90 -28.59 55.83
C LEU A 712 4.11 -27.67 55.99
N GLU A 713 4.13 -26.91 57.09
CA GLU A 713 5.16 -25.91 57.38
C GLU A 713 5.86 -26.13 58.73
N THR A 714 5.25 -26.88 59.65
CA THR A 714 5.85 -27.22 60.96
C THR A 714 6.98 -28.23 60.81
N LYS A 715 8.01 -28.12 61.65
CA LYS A 715 9.14 -29.06 61.64
C LYS A 715 8.68 -30.48 61.97
N GLU A 716 7.77 -30.60 62.92
CA GLU A 716 7.16 -31.86 63.36
C GLU A 716 6.29 -32.45 62.25
N GLY A 717 5.45 -31.65 61.59
CA GLY A 717 4.63 -32.09 60.46
C GLY A 717 5.45 -32.57 59.26
N ILE A 718 6.51 -31.83 58.89
CA ILE A 718 7.43 -32.20 57.80
C ILE A 718 8.22 -33.47 58.17
N ARG A 719 8.67 -33.61 59.42
CA ARG A 719 9.40 -34.80 59.90
C ARG A 719 8.52 -36.04 59.87
N SER A 720 7.26 -35.91 60.30
CA SER A 720 6.23 -36.95 60.22
C SER A 720 5.96 -37.39 58.77
N LEU A 721 5.88 -36.45 57.83
CA LEU A 721 5.70 -36.75 56.40
C LEU A 721 6.91 -37.50 55.82
N ASN A 722 8.13 -36.99 56.05
CA ASN A 722 9.36 -37.58 55.52
C ASN A 722 9.56 -39.02 56.03
N HIS A 723 9.24 -39.28 57.29
CA HIS A 723 9.29 -40.63 57.83
C HIS A 723 8.25 -41.55 57.17
N HIS A 724 7.02 -41.08 56.97
CA HIS A 724 5.98 -41.86 56.30
C HIS A 724 6.35 -42.17 54.84
N MET A 725 6.90 -41.19 54.10
CA MET A 725 7.44 -41.41 52.75
C MET A 725 8.56 -42.45 52.75
N ASN A 726 9.51 -42.36 53.69
CA ASN A 726 10.60 -43.34 53.80
C ASN A 726 10.08 -44.74 54.17
N ALA A 727 9.06 -44.84 55.04
CA ALA A 727 8.42 -46.10 55.39
C ALA A 727 7.68 -46.72 54.19
N LEU A 728 6.98 -45.91 53.38
CA LEU A 728 6.33 -46.36 52.15
C LEU A 728 7.36 -46.85 51.13
N ILE A 729 8.43 -46.09 50.89
CA ILE A 729 9.53 -46.44 49.96
C ILE A 729 10.21 -47.75 50.39
N ASN A 730 10.49 -47.91 51.69
CA ASN A 730 11.11 -49.12 52.22
C ASN A 730 10.15 -50.33 52.25
N SER A 731 8.84 -50.11 52.45
CA SER A 731 7.83 -51.18 52.43
C SER A 731 7.54 -51.70 51.02
N THR A 732 7.78 -50.89 49.97
CA THR A 732 7.69 -51.32 48.56
C THR A 732 8.94 -52.04 48.07
N GLY A 733 10.01 -52.08 48.86
CA GLY A 733 11.29 -52.75 48.54
C GLY A 733 11.38 -54.23 48.92
N HIS A 734 10.33 -54.78 49.53
CA HIS A 734 10.19 -56.22 49.79
C HIS A 734 8.91 -56.75 49.15
N LEU A 735 8.87 -56.77 47.82
CA LEU A 735 7.98 -57.61 47.01
C LEU A 735 8.76 -58.17 45.82
#